data_AF-A0A3N5IX22-F1
#
_entry.id   AF-A0A3N5IX22-F1
#
_cell.length_a   1.000
_cell.length_b   1.000
_cell.length_c   1.000
_cell.angle_alpha   90.00
_cell.angle_beta   90.00
_cell.angle_gamma   90.00
#
_symmetry.space_group_name_H-M   'P 1'
#
loop_
_entity.id
_entity.type
_entity.pdbx_description
1 polymer ?
#
loop_
_entity_poly.entity_id
_entity_poly.type
_entity_poly.pdbx_seq_one_letter_code
_entity_poly.pdbx_strand_id
1 'polypeptide(L)'
;RRLSALGPGGLTRERAGFEVRDVHPTHYGRICPIETPEGPNIGLIVSLSTYARVNEFGFIETPYRVVQEGLATPEVKFLSALDEQGFNIAQANIPLDRAGRLVDLMVSARKDGEFVMVNREEESIDLMDVSPNQLVSVAASLIPFLENDDANRALMGSNMQRQAVPLLSCRAPIIGTGIEEVVARDSGVTVVAKNNGVVEDVDADRIVVRYTSEETKDRPLGAGVELYKLNKFQRSNQNTCFSQKPVVRKGDPIQKGQVIADGPSTEKGELALGRNVLVAFMSWGGYNFEDSILVGEHLVKDDVFTSIHIEEFELVARDTKLGREEITRDIPNLGDESLKNLDESGIIRIGAEVKAGDILVGKVTPKGETQLSPEEKLLRAIFGEKAGDVKDSSLRVPPGIEGVVIEAKVFSRKGVERDARSKAIEEEEVARIMKDQNDEIQILHREALQRLKALVVGKLSSNTIKEDRGDKVLIARGEKISMEKLTKLPVKKWKDLAVSKGKDLKESLEGIIRDYQEKVSLIKGTFEGKVAKLKKGDELPPGVVKMVKIYLAVKRKLAVGDKMAGRHGNKGVVSRILPREDMPYFADGTSVDIVLNPLGVPSRMNVGQVLETHLGWASRELGKKVADLVSDLQRVAEARKLLKKIYESKKIESYYEAIPDEGLPLLQDQFREGIH
;
A
#
# COMPACT_ATOMS: atom_id res chain seq x y z
N ARG A 1 -0.54 6.45 15.07
CA ARG A 1 -1.37 7.29 15.98
C ARG A 1 -1.61 6.58 17.31
N ARG A 2 -0.55 6.09 17.98
CA ARG A 2 -0.64 5.29 19.22
C ARG A 2 0.02 6.05 20.36
N LEU A 3 -0.60 6.04 21.53
CA LEU A 3 -0.11 6.62 22.77
C LEU A 3 0.30 5.49 23.71
N SER A 4 1.37 5.71 24.46
CA SER A 4 1.90 4.74 25.43
C SER A 4 2.18 5.45 26.73
N ALA A 5 1.59 4.95 27.82
CA ALA A 5 1.94 5.34 29.19
C ALA A 5 3.25 4.65 29.65
N LEU A 6 3.73 3.66 28.89
CA LEU A 6 4.99 2.96 29.14
C LEU A 6 6.17 3.68 28.49
N GLY A 7 7.35 3.61 29.11
CA GLY A 7 8.60 4.12 28.57
C GLY A 7 9.41 4.93 29.60
N PRO A 8 10.53 5.54 29.20
CA PRO A 8 11.31 6.42 30.06
C PRO A 8 10.45 7.58 30.58
N GLY A 9 10.37 7.76 31.90
CA GLY A 9 9.51 8.78 32.54
C GLY A 9 8.03 8.40 32.62
N GLY A 10 7.63 7.25 32.09
CA GLY A 10 6.28 6.71 32.18
C GLY A 10 6.10 5.69 33.31
N LEU A 11 4.98 4.98 33.25
CA LEU A 11 4.64 3.92 34.18
C LEU A 11 5.29 2.59 33.77
N THR A 12 5.55 1.74 34.76
CA THR A 12 5.83 0.32 34.50
C THR A 12 4.56 -0.50 34.64
N ARG A 13 4.48 -1.65 33.97
CA ARG A 13 3.30 -2.52 33.99
C ARG A 13 2.87 -2.93 35.40
N GLU A 14 3.84 -3.16 36.28
CA GLU A 14 3.63 -3.59 37.67
C GLU A 14 3.16 -2.46 38.57
N ARG A 15 3.56 -1.21 38.29
CA ARG A 15 3.17 -0.03 39.06
C ARG A 15 1.86 0.60 38.56
N ALA A 16 1.42 0.24 37.36
CA ALA A 16 0.18 0.72 36.79
C ALA A 16 -1.03 0.02 37.42
N GLY A 17 -1.66 0.69 38.39
CA GLY A 17 -2.90 0.27 39.04
C GLY A 17 -4.12 0.33 38.11
N PHE A 18 -5.30 0.09 38.69
CA PHE A 18 -6.57 0.07 37.95
C PHE A 18 -6.94 1.46 37.41
N GLU A 19 -6.79 2.51 38.22
CA GLU A 19 -7.23 3.87 37.91
C GLU A 19 -6.63 4.44 36.61
N VAL A 20 -5.36 4.15 36.35
CA VAL A 20 -4.66 4.63 35.14
C VAL A 20 -5.00 3.82 33.88
N ARG A 21 -5.62 2.65 34.04
CA ARG A 21 -6.03 1.78 32.93
C ARG A 21 -7.49 2.00 32.54
N ASP A 22 -8.27 2.62 33.42
CA ASP A 22 -9.68 2.83 33.22
C ASP A 22 -9.97 3.96 32.21
N VAL A 23 -11.17 3.95 31.65
CA VAL A 23 -11.61 4.95 30.67
C VAL A 23 -12.12 6.18 31.41
N HIS A 24 -11.37 7.28 31.33
CA HIS A 24 -11.75 8.54 31.93
C HIS A 24 -12.71 9.33 31.01
N PRO A 25 -13.72 10.07 31.53
CA PRO A 25 -14.64 10.87 30.71
C PRO A 25 -13.97 11.89 29.78
N THR A 26 -12.81 12.42 30.16
CA THR A 26 -12.03 13.36 29.33
C THR A 26 -11.42 12.71 28.09
N HIS A 27 -11.39 11.38 28.00
CA HIS A 27 -10.95 10.66 26.81
C HIS A 27 -11.88 10.90 25.60
N TYR A 28 -13.13 11.32 25.84
CA TYR A 28 -14.10 11.60 24.78
C TYR A 28 -13.52 12.52 23.69
N GLY A 29 -13.57 12.06 22.44
CA GLY A 29 -13.03 12.82 21.29
C GLY A 29 -11.49 12.86 21.18
N ARG A 30 -10.76 12.41 22.20
CA ARG A 30 -9.30 12.53 22.32
C ARG A 30 -8.59 11.19 22.20
N ILE A 31 -9.02 10.22 23.00
CA ILE A 31 -8.47 8.88 23.08
C ILE A 31 -9.60 7.89 22.86
N CYS A 32 -9.39 6.92 21.96
CA CYS A 32 -10.40 5.92 21.67
C CYS A 32 -10.61 5.00 22.87
N PRO A 33 -11.85 4.85 23.37
CA PRO A 33 -12.15 3.99 24.51
C PRO A 33 -12.15 2.49 24.15
N ILE A 34 -12.22 2.16 22.85
CA ILE A 34 -12.35 0.77 22.35
C ILE A 34 -10.99 0.18 21.97
N GLU A 35 -10.12 0.94 21.31
CA GLU A 35 -8.89 0.39 20.75
C GLU A 35 -7.73 0.39 21.75
N THR A 36 -7.54 -0.74 22.41
CA THR A 36 -6.38 -1.02 23.27
C THR A 36 -5.96 -2.49 23.13
N PRO A 37 -4.67 -2.85 23.29
CA PRO A 37 -4.25 -4.25 23.29
C PRO A 37 -4.90 -5.05 24.42
N GLU A 38 -5.33 -6.26 24.11
CA GLU A 38 -5.77 -7.22 25.12
C GLU A 38 -4.59 -7.67 26.02
N GLY A 39 -4.89 -8.04 27.26
CA GLY A 39 -3.92 -8.60 28.20
C GLY A 39 -3.19 -7.55 29.06
N PRO A 40 -1.89 -7.72 29.37
CA PRO A 40 -1.22 -6.95 30.43
C PRO A 40 -1.05 -5.46 30.11
N ASN A 41 -1.20 -5.05 28.85
CA ASN A 41 -1.05 -3.66 28.40
C ASN A 41 -2.39 -2.92 28.24
N ILE A 42 -3.51 -3.53 28.63
CA ILE A 42 -4.83 -2.90 28.56
C ILE A 42 -4.83 -1.55 29.28
N GLY A 43 -5.36 -0.52 28.61
CA GLY A 43 -5.42 0.86 29.11
C GLY A 43 -4.09 1.63 29.10
N LEU A 44 -2.94 0.93 29.01
CA LEU A 44 -1.61 1.56 28.99
C LEU A 44 -1.13 1.93 27.59
N ILE A 45 -1.70 1.25 26.59
CA ILE A 45 -1.48 1.55 25.19
C ILE A 45 -2.85 1.83 24.59
N VAL A 46 -3.02 3.05 24.10
CA VAL A 46 -4.29 3.54 23.56
C VAL A 46 -4.04 4.22 22.22
N SER A 47 -5.10 4.45 21.46
CA SER A 47 -5.01 5.11 20.15
C SER A 47 -5.70 6.47 20.19
N LEU A 48 -5.14 7.44 19.46
CA LEU A 48 -5.79 8.74 19.28
C LEU A 48 -7.11 8.55 18.52
N SER A 49 -8.13 9.30 18.93
CA SER A 49 -9.39 9.37 18.19
C SER A 49 -9.22 10.03 16.82
N THR A 50 -10.24 9.92 15.97
CA THR A 50 -10.19 10.32 14.55
C THR A 50 -9.78 11.78 14.35
N TYR A 51 -10.44 12.71 15.05
CA TYR A 51 -10.20 14.16 14.90
C TYR A 51 -9.30 14.76 15.99
N ALA A 52 -8.79 13.94 16.90
CA ALA A 52 -7.91 14.39 17.97
C ALA A 52 -6.59 14.96 17.41
N ARG A 53 -6.14 16.07 17.99
CA ARG A 53 -4.84 16.70 17.70
C ARG A 53 -4.08 16.99 18.99
N VAL A 54 -2.76 17.17 18.86
CA VAL A 54 -1.90 17.61 19.96
C VAL A 54 -1.57 19.08 19.75
N ASN A 55 -1.79 19.90 20.77
CA ASN A 55 -1.52 21.34 20.72
C ASN A 55 -0.03 21.67 20.98
N GLU A 56 0.33 22.95 20.93
CA GLU A 56 1.71 23.42 21.10
C GLU A 56 2.31 23.07 22.49
N PHE A 57 1.46 22.94 23.51
CA PHE A 57 1.84 22.58 24.87
C PHE A 57 1.90 21.06 25.12
N GLY A 58 1.50 20.25 24.13
CA GLY A 58 1.48 18.79 24.23
C GLY A 58 0.18 18.20 24.78
N PHE A 59 -0.87 19.00 25.00
CA PHE A 59 -2.19 18.50 25.40
C PHE A 59 -3.01 18.04 24.19
N ILE A 60 -3.88 17.06 24.41
CA ILE A 60 -4.76 16.52 23.37
C ILE A 60 -6.06 17.35 23.35
N GLU A 61 -6.41 17.83 22.17
CA GLU A 61 -7.61 18.61 21.91
C GLU A 61 -8.53 17.87 20.95
N THR A 62 -9.83 18.11 21.10
CA THR A 62 -10.88 17.62 20.19
C THR A 62 -11.66 18.81 19.63
N PRO A 63 -12.14 18.75 18.37
CA PRO A 63 -12.92 19.83 17.80
C PRO A 63 -14.39 19.77 18.22
N TYR A 64 -14.98 20.93 18.44
CA TYR A 64 -16.40 21.17 18.68
C TYR A 64 -16.91 22.30 17.78
N ARG A 65 -18.16 22.21 17.35
CA ARG A 65 -18.89 23.29 16.68
C ARG A 65 -19.44 24.26 17.71
N VAL A 66 -19.32 25.55 17.46
CA VAL A 66 -19.86 26.58 18.36
C VAL A 66 -21.36 26.72 18.13
N VAL A 67 -22.15 26.69 19.20
CA VAL A 67 -23.59 26.94 19.18
C VAL A 67 -23.85 28.33 19.76
N GLN A 68 -24.55 29.18 19.00
CA GLN A 68 -24.92 30.54 19.41
C GLN A 68 -26.42 30.70 19.28
N GLU A 69 -27.10 31.08 20.36
CA GLU A 69 -28.56 31.30 20.36
C GLU A 69 -29.37 30.11 19.75
N GLY A 70 -28.92 28.88 20.02
CA GLY A 70 -29.55 27.65 19.50
C GLY A 70 -29.22 27.31 18.04
N LEU A 71 -28.35 28.09 17.38
CA LEU A 71 -27.85 27.87 16.03
C LEU A 71 -26.47 27.20 16.07
N ALA A 72 -26.35 25.99 15.52
CA ALA A 72 -25.07 25.31 15.36
C ALA A 72 -24.28 25.92 14.20
N THR A 73 -23.31 26.78 14.52
CA THR A 73 -22.49 27.48 13.51
C THR A 73 -21.51 26.51 12.82
N PRO A 74 -20.97 26.88 11.65
CA PRO A 74 -19.88 26.14 11.01
C PRO A 74 -18.51 26.42 11.64
N GLU A 75 -18.41 27.34 12.60
CA GLU A 75 -17.15 27.62 13.30
C GLU A 75 -16.78 26.44 14.20
N VAL A 76 -15.53 25.96 14.06
CA VAL A 76 -14.99 24.84 14.84
C VAL A 76 -13.90 25.34 15.78
N LYS A 77 -14.06 25.10 17.08
CA LYS A 77 -13.05 25.35 18.11
C LYS A 77 -12.51 24.03 18.64
N PHE A 78 -11.20 23.98 18.81
CA PHE A 78 -10.53 22.84 19.45
C PHE A 78 -10.32 23.16 20.92
N LEU A 79 -10.75 22.26 21.79
CA LEU A 79 -10.67 22.44 23.24
C LEU A 79 -9.87 21.33 23.90
N SER A 80 -8.99 21.70 24.81
CA SER A 80 -8.32 20.75 25.71
C SER A 80 -9.30 20.22 26.76
N ALA A 81 -8.90 19.20 27.52
CA ALA A 81 -9.75 18.66 28.58
C ALA A 81 -10.05 19.68 29.70
N LEU A 82 -9.18 20.67 29.89
CA LEU A 82 -9.37 21.75 30.87
C LEU A 82 -10.30 22.83 30.32
N ASP A 83 -10.13 23.20 29.05
CA ASP A 83 -10.96 24.24 28.41
C ASP A 83 -12.40 23.75 28.13
N GLU A 84 -12.62 22.43 28.14
CA GLU A 84 -13.95 21.82 27.98
C GLU A 84 -14.85 22.03 29.21
N GLN A 85 -14.27 22.30 30.39
CA GLN A 85 -15.01 22.38 31.65
C GLN A 85 -16.00 23.56 31.65
N GLY A 86 -17.19 23.31 32.22
CA GLY A 86 -18.25 24.30 32.37
C GLY A 86 -19.13 24.54 31.13
N PHE A 87 -18.76 24.03 29.96
CA PHE A 87 -19.59 24.15 28.75
C PHE A 87 -20.64 23.05 28.65
N ASN A 88 -21.82 23.39 28.13
CA ASN A 88 -22.86 22.43 27.77
C ASN A 88 -22.63 21.91 26.34
N ILE A 89 -22.26 20.63 26.21
CA ILE A 89 -21.86 20.04 24.92
C ILE A 89 -22.91 19.05 24.40
N ALA A 90 -23.53 19.38 23.28
CA ALA A 90 -24.52 18.56 22.59
C ALA A 90 -23.88 17.44 21.74
N GLN A 91 -24.55 16.30 21.64
CA GLN A 91 -24.15 15.18 20.78
C GLN A 91 -24.30 15.50 19.27
N ALA A 92 -23.53 14.81 18.42
CA ALA A 92 -23.52 15.05 16.98
C ALA A 92 -24.80 14.59 16.26
N ASN A 93 -25.56 13.67 16.85
CA ASN A 93 -26.73 13.02 16.27
C ASN A 93 -28.05 13.78 16.50
N ILE A 94 -28.01 14.91 17.22
CA ILE A 94 -29.22 15.69 17.50
C ILE A 94 -29.76 16.30 16.19
N PRO A 95 -31.07 16.19 15.93
CA PRO A 95 -31.67 16.72 14.71
C PRO A 95 -31.55 18.25 14.63
N LEU A 96 -31.05 18.72 13.49
CA LEU A 96 -30.96 20.13 13.13
C LEU A 96 -31.96 20.47 12.02
N ASP A 97 -32.50 21.69 12.05
CA ASP A 97 -33.30 22.22 10.94
C ASP A 97 -32.42 22.61 9.73
N ARG A 98 -33.05 23.03 8.62
CA ARG A 98 -32.33 23.48 7.42
C ARG A 98 -31.46 24.72 7.64
N ALA A 99 -31.75 25.51 8.66
CA ALA A 99 -30.96 26.68 9.04
C ALA A 99 -29.82 26.32 10.00
N GLY A 100 -29.78 25.08 10.55
CA GLY A 100 -28.78 24.62 11.52
C GLY A 100 -29.19 24.81 12.98
N ARG A 101 -30.47 25.06 13.28
CA ARG A 101 -30.97 25.20 14.66
C ARG A 101 -31.40 23.86 15.23
N LEU A 102 -31.23 23.71 16.54
CA LEU A 102 -31.67 22.53 17.28
C LEU A 102 -33.20 22.44 17.26
N VAL A 103 -33.74 21.30 16.80
CA VAL A 103 -35.20 21.12 16.66
C VAL A 103 -35.86 20.90 18.02
N ASP A 104 -35.28 20.01 18.83
CA ASP A 104 -35.84 19.59 20.11
C ASP A 104 -35.70 20.67 21.18
N LEU A 105 -36.71 20.78 22.06
CA LEU A 105 -36.70 21.69 23.21
C LEU A 105 -35.78 21.18 24.33
N MET A 106 -35.84 19.87 24.59
CA MET A 106 -35.02 19.18 25.57
C MET A 106 -33.91 18.44 24.85
N VAL A 107 -32.67 18.83 25.10
CA VAL A 107 -31.51 18.32 24.39
C VAL A 107 -30.58 17.61 25.38
N SER A 108 -30.16 16.39 25.03
CA SER A 108 -29.15 15.67 25.80
C SER A 108 -27.78 16.30 25.58
N ALA A 109 -27.20 16.86 26.63
CA ALA A 109 -25.87 17.46 26.63
C ALA A 109 -24.99 16.81 27.70
N ARG A 110 -23.67 16.98 27.54
CA ARG A 110 -22.67 16.59 28.52
C ARG A 110 -22.12 17.84 29.20
N LYS A 111 -22.09 17.84 30.53
CA LYS A 111 -21.51 18.90 31.35
C LYS A 111 -20.61 18.27 32.39
N ASP A 112 -19.33 18.67 32.40
CA ASP A 112 -18.31 18.18 33.35
C ASP A 112 -18.21 16.65 33.49
N GLY A 113 -18.52 15.92 32.41
CA GLY A 113 -18.46 14.46 32.35
C GLY A 113 -19.79 13.74 32.62
N GLU A 114 -20.83 14.45 33.05
CA GLU A 114 -22.16 13.89 33.30
C GLU A 114 -23.14 14.21 32.16
N PHE A 115 -24.13 13.33 31.96
CA PHE A 115 -25.20 13.54 30.99
C PHE A 115 -26.37 14.27 31.65
N VAL A 116 -26.72 15.43 31.09
CA VAL A 116 -27.79 16.30 31.55
C VAL A 116 -28.77 16.58 30.42
N MET A 117 -30.05 16.70 30.75
CA MET A 117 -31.08 17.15 29.81
C MET A 117 -31.24 18.65 29.96
N VAL A 118 -30.87 19.40 28.93
CA VAL A 118 -30.87 20.86 28.94
C VAL A 118 -32.09 21.36 28.18
N ASN A 119 -32.89 22.22 28.81
CA ASN A 119 -33.93 22.96 28.12
C ASN A 119 -33.29 24.14 27.39
N ARG A 120 -33.37 24.14 26.06
CA ARG A 120 -32.73 25.16 25.21
C ARG A 120 -33.20 26.60 25.49
N GLU A 121 -34.37 26.77 26.12
CA GLU A 121 -34.95 28.08 26.43
C GLU A 121 -34.48 28.62 27.79
N GLU A 122 -34.05 27.73 28.69
CA GLU A 122 -33.59 28.08 30.05
C GLU A 122 -32.08 28.14 30.15
N GLU A 123 -31.38 27.25 29.45
CA GLU A 123 -29.93 27.14 29.44
C GLU A 123 -29.42 26.99 27.99
N SER A 124 -28.37 27.75 27.65
CA SER A 124 -27.75 27.65 26.33
C SER A 124 -26.93 26.37 26.21
N ILE A 125 -26.99 25.78 25.01
CA ILE A 125 -25.98 24.84 24.55
C ILE A 125 -24.89 25.67 23.90
N ASP A 126 -23.66 25.49 24.36
CA ASP A 126 -22.54 26.31 23.93
C ASP A 126 -21.77 25.64 22.78
N LEU A 127 -21.72 24.31 22.80
CA LEU A 127 -20.91 23.50 21.90
C LEU A 127 -21.67 22.28 21.41
N MET A 128 -21.28 21.77 20.25
CA MET A 128 -21.80 20.54 19.67
C MET A 128 -20.67 19.71 19.06
N ASP A 129 -20.73 18.41 19.20
CA ASP A 129 -19.83 17.47 18.54
C ASP A 129 -19.81 17.65 17.01
N VAL A 130 -18.64 17.49 16.38
CA VAL A 130 -18.50 17.68 14.91
C VAL A 130 -19.02 16.48 14.13
N SER A 131 -18.76 15.27 14.63
CA SER A 131 -19.10 14.02 13.95
C SER A 131 -19.22 12.88 14.96
N PRO A 132 -20.14 11.92 14.78
CA PRO A 132 -20.18 10.71 15.62
C PRO A 132 -18.86 9.93 15.63
N ASN A 133 -18.11 9.96 14.52
CA ASN A 133 -16.82 9.27 14.38
C ASN A 133 -15.69 9.91 15.18
N GLN A 134 -15.93 11.07 15.81
CA GLN A 134 -14.91 11.73 16.63
C GLN A 134 -14.56 10.96 17.91
N LEU A 135 -15.50 10.14 18.41
CA LEU A 135 -15.30 9.39 19.65
C LEU A 135 -14.24 8.29 19.48
N VAL A 136 -14.28 7.61 18.33
CA VAL A 136 -13.53 6.38 18.08
C VAL A 136 -12.22 6.65 17.34
N SER A 137 -11.34 5.64 17.33
CA SER A 137 -10.12 5.65 16.51
C SER A 137 -10.42 5.26 15.07
N VAL A 138 -9.44 5.51 14.20
CA VAL A 138 -9.48 5.14 12.78
C VAL A 138 -9.75 3.64 12.56
N ALA A 139 -9.22 2.76 13.43
CA ALA A 139 -9.44 1.32 13.27
C ALA A 139 -10.85 0.88 13.68
N ALA A 140 -11.39 1.48 14.75
CA ALA A 140 -12.76 1.20 15.20
C ALA A 140 -13.80 1.81 14.24
N SER A 141 -13.49 2.95 13.62
CA SER A 141 -14.38 3.61 12.67
C SER A 141 -14.49 2.90 11.31
N LEU A 142 -13.67 1.88 11.05
CA LEU A 142 -13.78 1.00 9.87
C LEU A 142 -14.78 -0.15 10.07
N ILE A 143 -15.34 -0.29 11.28
CA ILE A 143 -16.35 -1.32 11.60
C ILE A 143 -17.74 -0.74 11.27
N PRO A 144 -18.45 -1.27 10.27
CA PRO A 144 -19.85 -0.88 10.03
C PRO A 144 -20.72 -1.38 11.17
N PHE A 145 -21.86 -0.74 11.46
CA PHE A 145 -22.77 -1.15 12.54
C PHE A 145 -22.09 -1.34 13.91
N LEU A 146 -21.07 -0.52 14.19
CA LEU A 146 -20.32 -0.56 15.45
C LEU A 146 -21.23 -0.37 16.67
N GLU A 147 -22.28 0.42 16.52
CA GLU A 147 -23.33 0.65 17.52
C GLU A 147 -24.13 -0.60 17.91
N ASN A 148 -24.06 -1.66 17.10
CA ASN A 148 -24.74 -2.94 17.33
C ASN A 148 -23.82 -4.03 17.87
N ASP A 149 -22.56 -3.70 18.16
CA ASP A 149 -21.58 -4.62 18.73
C ASP A 149 -21.28 -4.26 20.18
N ASP A 150 -21.11 -5.29 21.02
CA ASP A 150 -20.51 -5.13 22.34
C ASP A 150 -19.10 -4.53 22.24
N ALA A 151 -18.75 -3.66 23.18
CA ALA A 151 -17.47 -2.93 23.18
C ALA A 151 -16.26 -3.88 23.18
N ASN A 152 -16.33 -5.04 23.85
CA ASN A 152 -15.23 -6.01 23.85
C ASN A 152 -15.06 -6.66 22.48
N ARG A 153 -16.15 -6.86 21.73
CA ARG A 153 -16.08 -7.38 20.36
C ARG A 153 -15.54 -6.35 19.39
N ALA A 154 -15.93 -5.09 19.52
CA ALA A 154 -15.35 -4.00 18.76
C ALA A 154 -13.84 -3.82 19.02
N LEU A 155 -13.40 -3.98 20.28
CA LEU A 155 -11.97 -3.99 20.65
C LEU A 155 -11.23 -5.11 19.94
N MET A 156 -11.76 -6.33 19.98
CA MET A 156 -11.18 -7.48 19.28
C MET A 156 -11.15 -7.25 17.76
N GLY A 157 -12.24 -6.74 17.18
CA GLY A 157 -12.38 -6.44 15.77
C GLY A 157 -11.33 -5.43 15.27
N SER A 158 -11.23 -4.29 15.94
CA SER A 158 -10.23 -3.25 15.61
C SER A 158 -8.80 -3.77 15.76
N ASN A 159 -8.53 -4.61 16.76
CA ASN A 159 -7.21 -5.22 16.95
C ASN A 159 -6.86 -6.25 15.87
N MET A 160 -7.83 -7.07 15.44
CA MET A 160 -7.65 -8.12 14.44
C MET A 160 -7.51 -7.56 13.02
N GLN A 161 -8.20 -6.47 12.69
CA GLN A 161 -8.02 -5.78 11.41
C GLN A 161 -6.56 -5.41 11.13
N ARG A 162 -5.80 -5.02 12.16
CA ARG A 162 -4.37 -4.69 12.03
C ARG A 162 -3.45 -5.90 11.78
N GLN A 163 -3.97 -7.11 11.97
CA GLN A 163 -3.25 -8.37 11.77
C GLN A 163 -3.56 -8.98 10.39
N ALA A 164 -4.49 -8.38 9.63
CA ALA A 164 -4.84 -8.86 8.30
C ALA A 164 -3.61 -8.80 7.37
N VAL A 165 -3.29 -9.94 6.76
CA VAL A 165 -2.18 -10.07 5.82
C VAL A 165 -2.67 -9.67 4.42
N PRO A 166 -1.90 -8.88 3.65
CA PRO A 166 -2.25 -8.55 2.28
C PRO A 166 -2.42 -9.79 1.40
N LEU A 167 -3.57 -9.89 0.73
CA LEU A 167 -3.91 -10.97 -0.19
C LEU A 167 -3.37 -10.66 -1.60
N LEU A 168 -3.23 -11.70 -2.42
CA LEU A 168 -2.85 -11.57 -3.82
C LEU A 168 -3.87 -10.70 -4.60
N SER A 169 -5.15 -10.91 -4.31
CA SER A 169 -6.28 -10.20 -4.90
C SER A 169 -7.23 -9.68 -3.82
N CYS A 170 -6.91 -8.51 -3.25
CA CYS A 170 -7.82 -7.81 -2.33
C CYS A 170 -9.07 -7.27 -3.04
N ARG A 171 -10.17 -7.10 -2.29
CA ARG A 171 -11.34 -6.31 -2.74
C ARG A 171 -11.76 -5.29 -1.71
N ALA A 172 -12.21 -4.14 -2.18
CA ALA A 172 -12.87 -3.15 -1.35
C ALA A 172 -14.09 -3.79 -0.64
N PRO A 173 -14.32 -3.46 0.64
CA PRO A 173 -15.47 -3.98 1.37
C PRO A 173 -16.76 -3.48 0.70
N ILE A 174 -17.70 -4.36 0.39
CA ILE A 174 -19.01 -3.93 -0.16
C ILE A 174 -19.74 -3.05 0.85
N ILE A 175 -19.59 -3.35 2.13
CA ILE A 175 -20.17 -2.58 3.24
C ILE A 175 -19.05 -1.81 3.94
N GLY A 176 -18.79 -0.58 3.50
CA GLY A 176 -17.80 0.32 4.10
C GLY A 176 -18.40 1.34 5.06
N THR A 177 -17.54 2.14 5.71
CA THR A 177 -17.96 3.33 6.49
C THR A 177 -17.60 4.65 5.82
N GLY A 178 -16.84 4.61 4.71
CA GLY A 178 -16.34 5.77 3.97
C GLY A 178 -14.99 6.29 4.48
N ILE A 179 -14.43 5.68 5.52
CA ILE A 179 -13.10 6.03 6.05
C ILE A 179 -12.00 5.29 5.30
N GLU A 180 -12.35 4.22 4.58
CA GLU A 180 -11.46 3.38 3.78
C GLU A 180 -10.63 4.20 2.78
N GLU A 181 -11.26 5.14 2.05
CA GLU A 181 -10.60 6.04 1.10
C GLU A 181 -9.56 6.93 1.80
N VAL A 182 -9.95 7.50 2.94
CA VAL A 182 -9.09 8.40 3.72
C VAL A 182 -7.88 7.66 4.26
N VAL A 183 -8.07 6.45 4.80
CA VAL A 183 -6.99 5.63 5.34
C VAL A 183 -6.02 5.18 4.25
N ALA A 184 -6.54 4.71 3.12
CA ALA A 184 -5.70 4.29 2.00
C ALA A 184 -4.85 5.46 1.46
N ARG A 185 -5.44 6.65 1.30
CA ARG A 185 -4.74 7.85 0.84
C ARG A 185 -3.69 8.35 1.84
N ASP A 186 -4.05 8.48 3.11
CA ASP A 186 -3.20 9.12 4.12
C ASP A 186 -2.15 8.16 4.71
N SER A 187 -2.26 6.84 4.45
CA SER A 187 -1.28 5.84 4.89
C SER A 187 0.11 5.95 4.25
N GLY A 188 0.20 6.60 3.08
CA GLY A 188 1.41 6.63 2.24
C GLY A 188 1.73 5.31 1.54
N VAL A 189 0.85 4.32 1.63
CA VAL A 189 0.96 3.02 0.93
C VAL A 189 0.55 3.16 -0.54
N THR A 190 -0.46 3.99 -0.80
CA THR A 190 -0.92 4.35 -2.15
C THR A 190 -0.08 5.49 -2.72
N VAL A 191 -0.05 5.59 -4.06
CA VAL A 191 0.58 6.73 -4.74
C VAL A 191 -0.49 7.75 -5.07
N VAL A 192 -0.31 8.98 -4.61
CA VAL A 192 -1.28 10.07 -4.74
C VAL A 192 -0.76 11.14 -5.70
N ALA A 193 -1.63 11.63 -6.59
CA ALA A 193 -1.35 12.72 -7.50
C ALA A 193 -1.13 14.04 -6.75
N LYS A 194 -0.04 14.75 -7.02
CA LYS A 194 0.30 15.99 -6.31
C LYS A 194 -0.44 17.21 -6.88
N ASN A 195 -0.74 17.19 -8.18
CA ASN A 195 -1.42 18.27 -8.87
C ASN A 195 -2.40 17.72 -9.91
N ASN A 196 -3.22 18.61 -10.47
CA ASN A 196 -4.18 18.27 -11.52
C ASN A 196 -3.47 18.03 -12.85
N GLY A 197 -3.86 17.00 -13.59
CA GLY A 197 -3.19 16.63 -14.83
C GLY A 197 -3.89 15.55 -15.64
N VAL A 198 -3.18 15.00 -16.62
CA VAL A 198 -3.60 13.89 -17.47
C VAL A 198 -2.48 12.86 -17.51
N VAL A 199 -2.84 11.59 -17.44
CA VAL A 199 -1.87 10.48 -17.50
C VAL A 199 -1.35 10.34 -18.93
N GLU A 200 -0.05 10.54 -19.13
CA GLU A 200 0.60 10.41 -20.44
C GLU A 200 0.99 8.96 -20.73
N ASP A 201 1.46 8.24 -19.72
CA ASP A 201 1.91 6.85 -19.85
C ASP A 201 1.77 6.08 -18.55
N VAL A 202 1.43 4.79 -18.65
CA VAL A 202 1.25 3.89 -17.51
C VAL A 202 1.96 2.58 -17.80
N ASP A 203 2.94 2.27 -16.97
CA ASP A 203 3.61 0.98 -16.89
C ASP A 203 3.32 0.33 -15.54
N ALA A 204 3.63 -0.97 -15.43
CA ALA A 204 3.58 -1.65 -14.14
C ALA A 204 4.52 -0.99 -13.11
N ASP A 205 5.68 -0.47 -13.54
CA ASP A 205 6.74 0.04 -12.65
C ASP A 205 6.72 1.56 -12.48
N ARG A 206 6.01 2.29 -13.35
CA ARG A 206 5.99 3.75 -13.33
C ARG A 206 4.74 4.34 -13.95
N ILE A 207 4.38 5.55 -13.51
CA ILE A 207 3.29 6.35 -14.05
C ILE A 207 3.84 7.72 -14.42
N VAL A 208 3.57 8.18 -15.64
CA VAL A 208 3.96 9.50 -16.13
C VAL A 208 2.73 10.37 -16.22
N VAL A 209 2.71 11.45 -15.45
CA VAL A 209 1.60 12.39 -15.38
C VAL A 209 2.03 13.71 -15.96
N ARG A 210 1.21 14.28 -16.84
CA ARG A 210 1.36 15.63 -17.35
C ARG A 210 0.39 16.58 -16.66
N TYR A 211 0.88 17.60 -16.00
CA TYR A 211 0.05 18.59 -15.31
C TYR A 211 -0.56 19.63 -16.26
N THR A 212 -1.75 20.11 -15.90
CA THR A 212 -2.49 21.12 -16.66
C THR A 212 -1.86 22.50 -16.56
N SER A 213 -1.95 23.27 -17.65
CA SER A 213 -1.14 24.46 -17.91
C SER A 213 -1.40 25.67 -16.99
N GLU A 214 -2.55 25.74 -16.31
CA GLU A 214 -2.89 26.87 -15.42
C GLU A 214 -2.01 26.92 -14.16
N GLU A 215 -1.60 25.76 -13.63
CA GLU A 215 -0.73 25.66 -12.44
C GLU A 215 0.77 25.69 -12.78
N THR A 216 1.13 25.68 -14.08
CA THR A 216 2.53 25.66 -14.55
C THR A 216 3.12 27.02 -14.90
N LYS A 217 2.33 28.11 -14.89
CA LYS A 217 2.81 29.44 -15.31
C LYS A 217 3.90 30.02 -14.39
N ASP A 218 3.86 29.70 -13.10
CA ASP A 218 4.83 30.19 -12.09
C ASP A 218 5.83 29.11 -11.62
N ARG A 219 5.83 27.91 -12.22
CA ARG A 219 6.72 26.82 -11.79
C ARG A 219 7.93 26.63 -12.73
N PRO A 220 9.12 26.32 -12.16
CA PRO A 220 10.34 26.11 -12.94
C PRO A 220 10.17 25.01 -13.99
N LEU A 221 10.96 25.07 -15.07
CA LEU A 221 10.98 24.09 -16.17
C LEU A 221 11.02 22.66 -15.64
N GLY A 222 10.23 21.69 -16.13
CA GLY A 222 10.18 20.32 -15.55
C GLY A 222 9.09 20.13 -14.48
N ALA A 223 8.24 21.13 -14.28
CA ALA A 223 7.04 21.04 -13.44
C ALA A 223 5.78 20.68 -14.24
N GLY A 224 5.89 20.46 -15.55
CA GLY A 224 4.78 20.08 -16.41
C GLY A 224 4.57 18.57 -16.53
N VAL A 225 5.59 17.75 -16.27
CA VAL A 225 5.49 16.28 -16.26
C VAL A 225 6.16 15.72 -15.01
N GLU A 226 5.48 14.85 -14.29
CA GLU A 226 5.99 14.17 -13.10
C GLU A 226 6.00 12.64 -13.30
N LEU A 227 7.11 12.03 -12.89
CA LEU A 227 7.32 10.59 -12.93
C LEU A 227 7.11 10.00 -11.54
N TYR A 228 6.18 9.06 -11.43
CA TYR A 228 5.92 8.29 -10.22
C TYR A 228 6.49 6.89 -10.38
N LYS A 229 7.49 6.52 -9.58
CA LYS A 229 8.05 5.15 -9.55
C LYS A 229 7.27 4.30 -8.55
N LEU A 230 6.83 3.12 -8.98
CA LEU A 230 6.08 2.18 -8.17
C LEU A 230 7.02 1.16 -7.52
N ASN A 231 6.74 0.82 -6.27
CA ASN A 231 7.47 -0.24 -5.56
C ASN A 231 6.87 -1.61 -5.91
N LYS A 232 7.73 -2.56 -6.31
CA LYS A 232 7.33 -3.92 -6.69
C LYS A 232 7.95 -4.97 -5.79
N PHE A 233 7.12 -5.92 -5.33
CA PHE A 233 7.52 -7.14 -4.61
C PHE A 233 8.62 -6.90 -3.56
N GLN A 234 8.47 -5.87 -2.73
CA GLN A 234 9.39 -5.58 -1.65
C GLN A 234 8.98 -6.30 -0.36
N ARG A 235 9.96 -6.75 0.42
CA ARG A 235 9.73 -7.37 1.73
C ARG A 235 9.26 -6.33 2.74
N SER A 236 8.17 -6.61 3.45
CA SER A 236 7.76 -5.86 4.65
C SER A 236 8.50 -6.36 5.90
N ASN A 237 8.45 -5.60 7.01
CA ASN A 237 9.00 -6.04 8.30
C ASN A 237 8.41 -7.38 8.81
N GLN A 238 7.12 -7.64 8.54
CA GLN A 238 6.43 -8.89 8.90
C GLN A 238 6.55 -9.98 7.81
N ASN A 239 7.53 -9.88 6.90
CA ASN A 239 7.74 -10.81 5.78
C ASN A 239 6.56 -10.93 4.79
N THR A 240 5.64 -9.97 4.76
CA THR A 240 4.59 -9.87 3.73
C THR A 240 5.12 -9.16 2.48
N CYS A 241 4.33 -9.19 1.40
CA CYS A 241 4.66 -8.55 0.13
C CYS A 241 4.11 -7.12 0.06
N PHE A 242 5.01 -6.15 -0.13
CA PHE A 242 4.67 -4.78 -0.50
C PHE A 242 4.81 -4.62 -2.01
N SER A 243 3.68 -4.45 -2.70
CA SER A 243 3.67 -4.21 -4.15
C SER A 243 2.58 -3.23 -4.53
N GLN A 244 2.93 -2.25 -5.36
CA GLN A 244 2.02 -1.26 -5.90
C GLN A 244 1.55 -1.63 -7.31
N LYS A 245 0.31 -1.28 -7.63
CA LYS A 245 -0.34 -1.54 -8.93
C LYS A 245 -0.98 -0.24 -9.44
N PRO A 246 -0.74 0.16 -10.70
CA PRO A 246 -1.39 1.34 -11.26
C PRO A 246 -2.90 1.13 -11.37
N VAL A 247 -3.68 2.15 -11.02
CA VAL A 247 -5.16 2.15 -11.10
C VAL A 247 -5.62 2.90 -12.34
N VAL A 248 -4.92 3.99 -12.67
CA VAL A 248 -5.23 4.87 -13.81
C VAL A 248 -4.81 4.25 -15.13
N ARG A 249 -5.50 4.66 -16.20
CA ARG A 249 -5.17 4.32 -17.59
C ARG A 249 -4.59 5.54 -18.30
N LYS A 250 -3.93 5.27 -19.44
CA LYS A 250 -3.40 6.31 -20.31
C LYS A 250 -4.52 7.20 -20.84
N GLY A 251 -4.38 8.51 -20.67
CA GLY A 251 -5.37 9.50 -21.07
C GLY A 251 -6.35 9.90 -19.97
N ASP A 252 -6.35 9.23 -18.81
CA ASP A 252 -7.26 9.57 -17.73
C ASP A 252 -6.93 10.96 -17.15
N PRO A 253 -7.94 11.82 -16.92
CA PRO A 253 -7.74 13.05 -16.16
C PRO A 253 -7.58 12.71 -14.68
N ILE A 254 -6.64 13.38 -14.02
CA ILE A 254 -6.38 13.21 -12.60
C ILE A 254 -6.54 14.51 -11.84
N GLN A 255 -7.05 14.40 -10.62
CA GLN A 255 -7.18 15.52 -9.70
C GLN A 255 -6.10 15.46 -8.61
N LYS A 256 -5.74 16.62 -8.07
CA LYS A 256 -4.87 16.73 -6.91
C LYS A 256 -5.46 15.94 -5.74
N GLY A 257 -4.67 15.03 -5.16
CA GLY A 257 -5.11 14.18 -4.06
C GLY A 257 -5.75 12.86 -4.48
N GLN A 258 -5.92 12.60 -5.79
CA GLN A 258 -6.44 11.34 -6.30
C GLN A 258 -5.39 10.23 -6.22
N VAL A 259 -5.81 9.02 -5.84
CA VAL A 259 -4.95 7.83 -5.86
C VAL A 259 -4.75 7.37 -7.31
N ILE A 260 -3.48 7.27 -7.72
CA ILE A 260 -3.07 6.83 -9.07
C ILE A 260 -2.52 5.40 -9.10
N ALA A 261 -2.02 4.92 -7.96
CA ALA A 261 -1.62 3.53 -7.79
C ALA A 261 -2.00 3.02 -6.41
N ASP A 262 -2.58 1.83 -6.39
CA ASP A 262 -2.89 1.07 -5.18
C ASP A 262 -1.61 0.43 -4.64
N GLY A 263 -1.56 0.24 -3.32
CA GLY A 263 -0.55 -0.58 -2.67
C GLY A 263 -1.10 -1.93 -2.20
N PRO A 264 -0.38 -2.61 -1.29
CA PRO A 264 -0.91 -3.79 -0.61
C PRO A 264 -2.19 -3.46 0.17
N SER A 265 -3.18 -4.35 0.11
CA SER A 265 -4.46 -4.20 0.80
C SER A 265 -5.23 -2.93 0.46
N THR A 266 -5.18 -2.48 -0.79
CA THR A 266 -6.02 -1.39 -1.30
C THR A 266 -6.59 -1.73 -2.67
N GLU A 267 -7.80 -1.27 -2.98
CA GLU A 267 -8.43 -1.39 -4.29
C GLU A 267 -9.07 -0.05 -4.68
N LYS A 268 -8.67 0.51 -5.82
CA LYS A 268 -9.16 1.79 -6.38
C LYS A 268 -9.12 2.96 -5.39
N GLY A 269 -8.09 3.01 -4.56
CA GLY A 269 -7.94 4.05 -3.55
C GLY A 269 -8.70 3.82 -2.25
N GLU A 270 -9.38 2.69 -2.08
CA GLU A 270 -10.01 2.29 -0.81
C GLU A 270 -9.20 1.20 -0.10
N LEU A 271 -9.30 1.16 1.23
CA LEU A 271 -8.67 0.13 2.05
C LEU A 271 -9.40 -1.21 1.88
N ALA A 272 -8.66 -2.22 1.43
CA ALA A 272 -9.13 -3.55 1.11
C ALA A 272 -8.33 -4.61 1.89
N LEU A 273 -8.63 -4.78 3.18
CA LEU A 273 -7.89 -5.69 4.06
C LEU A 273 -8.14 -7.18 3.76
N GLY A 274 -9.22 -7.52 3.05
CA GLY A 274 -9.63 -8.90 2.84
C GLY A 274 -10.47 -9.09 1.58
N ARG A 275 -11.41 -10.04 1.65
CA ARG A 275 -12.36 -10.37 0.57
C ARG A 275 -13.77 -10.52 1.12
N ASN A 276 -14.74 -10.03 0.34
CA ASN A 276 -16.16 -10.29 0.57
C ASN A 276 -16.47 -11.72 0.11
N VAL A 277 -17.21 -12.48 0.93
CA VAL A 277 -17.54 -13.89 0.69
C VAL A 277 -19.00 -14.16 1.07
N LEU A 278 -19.61 -15.16 0.44
CA LEU A 278 -20.93 -15.66 0.82
C LEU A 278 -20.85 -16.48 2.09
N VAL A 279 -21.54 -16.01 3.13
CA VAL A 279 -21.58 -16.65 4.43
C VAL A 279 -22.97 -17.21 4.71
N ALA A 280 -23.04 -18.43 5.23
CA ALA A 280 -24.25 -18.98 5.84
C ALA A 280 -24.07 -19.18 7.34
N PHE A 281 -25.05 -18.73 8.12
CA PHE A 281 -25.11 -18.99 9.56
C PHE A 281 -25.96 -20.24 9.82
N MET A 282 -25.32 -21.40 9.91
CA MET A 282 -25.98 -22.67 10.22
C MET A 282 -24.99 -23.68 10.79
N SER A 283 -25.45 -24.63 11.59
CA SER A 283 -24.60 -25.75 12.02
C SER A 283 -24.40 -26.75 10.87
N TRP A 284 -23.17 -27.21 10.64
CA TRP A 284 -22.87 -28.12 9.54
C TRP A 284 -21.93 -29.26 9.96
N GLY A 285 -22.49 -30.45 10.15
CA GLY A 285 -21.72 -31.68 10.43
C GLY A 285 -20.80 -31.61 11.67
N GLY A 286 -21.00 -30.64 12.56
CA GLY A 286 -20.10 -30.35 13.68
C GLY A 286 -18.76 -29.70 13.29
N TYR A 287 -18.51 -29.41 12.01
CA TYR A 287 -17.23 -28.84 11.56
C TYR A 287 -17.06 -27.38 11.97
N ASN A 288 -18.15 -26.65 12.15
CA ASN A 288 -18.13 -25.29 12.68
C ASN A 288 -18.47 -25.24 14.19
N PHE A 289 -18.04 -26.25 14.95
CA PHE A 289 -18.19 -26.26 16.40
C PHE A 289 -17.35 -25.13 17.05
N GLU A 290 -17.89 -24.52 18.11
CA GLU A 290 -17.37 -23.31 18.75
C GLU A 290 -17.10 -22.20 17.72
N ASP A 291 -15.82 -21.87 17.52
CA ASP A 291 -15.28 -20.84 16.63
C ASP A 291 -14.65 -21.43 15.39
N SER A 292 -14.89 -22.70 15.09
CA SER A 292 -14.37 -23.32 13.87
C SER A 292 -15.09 -22.78 12.64
N ILE A 293 -14.34 -22.60 11.55
CA ILE A 293 -14.85 -22.08 10.27
C ILE A 293 -14.74 -23.18 9.22
N LEU A 294 -15.84 -23.38 8.50
CA LEU A 294 -15.90 -24.28 7.35
C LEU A 294 -15.75 -23.46 6.06
N VAL A 295 -14.87 -23.89 5.16
CA VAL A 295 -14.55 -23.16 3.94
C VAL A 295 -14.76 -24.04 2.72
N GLY A 296 -15.34 -23.49 1.65
CA GLY A 296 -15.46 -24.17 0.36
C GLY A 296 -14.12 -24.26 -0.39
N GLU A 297 -13.84 -25.41 -0.99
CA GLU A 297 -12.62 -25.68 -1.76
C GLU A 297 -12.43 -24.71 -2.94
N HIS A 298 -13.52 -24.19 -3.50
CA HIS A 298 -13.44 -23.22 -4.59
C HIS A 298 -12.70 -21.94 -4.19
N LEU A 299 -12.79 -21.50 -2.92
CA LEU A 299 -12.02 -20.35 -2.45
C LEU A 299 -10.50 -20.59 -2.47
N VAL A 300 -10.08 -21.84 -2.28
CA VAL A 300 -8.66 -22.25 -2.34
C VAL A 300 -8.22 -22.44 -3.79
N LYS A 301 -9.10 -22.97 -4.64
CA LYS A 301 -8.86 -23.12 -6.09
C LYS A 301 -8.70 -21.77 -6.78
N ASP A 302 -9.54 -20.79 -6.41
CA ASP A 302 -9.58 -19.45 -6.99
C ASP A 302 -8.55 -18.50 -6.35
N ASP A 303 -7.67 -19.00 -5.47
CA ASP A 303 -6.62 -18.24 -4.78
C ASP A 303 -7.13 -16.98 -4.04
N VAL A 304 -8.36 -17.02 -3.52
CA VAL A 304 -9.05 -15.87 -2.91
C VAL A 304 -8.30 -15.35 -1.68
N PHE A 305 -7.87 -16.27 -0.80
CA PHE A 305 -7.16 -15.96 0.45
C PHE A 305 -5.66 -16.28 0.37
N THR A 306 -5.09 -16.36 -0.84
CA THR A 306 -3.66 -16.64 -1.02
C THR A 306 -2.85 -15.37 -0.77
N SER A 307 -1.80 -15.46 0.05
CA SER A 307 -0.88 -14.35 0.35
C SER A 307 0.52 -14.62 -0.22
N ILE A 308 1.27 -13.56 -0.47
CA ILE A 308 2.70 -13.64 -0.83
C ILE A 308 3.53 -13.22 0.38
N HIS A 309 4.42 -14.11 0.79
CA HIS A 309 5.43 -13.86 1.80
C HIS A 309 6.80 -13.75 1.15
N ILE A 310 7.60 -12.79 1.59
CA ILE A 310 8.97 -12.62 1.12
C ILE A 310 9.88 -12.87 2.30
N GLU A 311 10.57 -14.01 2.26
CA GLU A 311 11.54 -14.42 3.27
C GLU A 311 12.95 -14.05 2.82
N GLU A 312 13.74 -13.52 3.74
CA GLU A 312 15.13 -13.16 3.50
C GLU A 312 16.02 -14.18 4.21
N PHE A 313 16.85 -14.86 3.44
CA PHE A 313 17.89 -15.73 3.94
C PHE A 313 19.25 -15.08 3.70
N GLU A 314 20.08 -15.04 4.73
CA GLU A 314 21.43 -14.50 4.63
C GLU A 314 22.49 -15.57 4.92
N LEU A 315 23.55 -15.57 4.12
CA LEU A 315 24.75 -16.35 4.36
C LEU A 315 25.97 -15.43 4.40
N VAL A 316 26.81 -15.65 5.40
CA VAL A 316 28.02 -14.87 5.61
C VAL A 316 29.24 -15.77 5.46
N ALA A 317 30.19 -15.36 4.63
CA ALA A 317 31.50 -15.96 4.51
C ALA A 317 32.50 -15.16 5.35
N ARG A 318 33.12 -15.83 6.31
CA ARG A 318 34.03 -15.21 7.29
C ARG A 318 35.47 -15.63 7.06
N ASP A 319 36.38 -14.78 7.50
CA ASP A 319 37.78 -15.16 7.63
C ASP A 319 37.98 -15.87 8.98
N THR A 320 38.42 -17.12 8.95
CA THR A 320 38.63 -17.93 10.15
C THR A 320 40.11 -18.17 10.37
N LYS A 321 40.50 -18.59 11.57
CA LYS A 321 41.90 -18.92 11.88
C LYS A 321 42.47 -20.06 11.02
N LEU A 322 41.61 -20.96 10.53
CA LEU A 322 42.00 -22.10 9.70
C LEU A 322 42.05 -21.76 8.21
N GLY A 323 41.60 -20.57 7.83
CA GLY A 323 41.50 -20.13 6.45
C GLY A 323 40.20 -19.39 6.19
N ARG A 324 40.11 -18.82 4.99
CA ARG A 324 38.95 -18.06 4.55
C ARG A 324 37.83 -18.99 4.12
N GLU A 325 36.61 -18.73 4.57
CA GLU A 325 35.42 -19.40 4.01
C GLU A 325 35.15 -18.89 2.60
N GLU A 326 34.80 -19.80 1.70
CA GLU A 326 34.56 -19.49 0.29
C GLU A 326 33.13 -19.85 -0.10
N ILE A 327 32.56 -19.00 -0.96
CA ILE A 327 31.26 -19.24 -1.60
C ILE A 327 31.57 -19.83 -2.97
N THR A 328 31.27 -21.11 -3.15
CA THR A 328 31.62 -21.87 -4.35
C THR A 328 30.57 -22.93 -4.64
N ARG A 329 30.48 -23.34 -5.90
CA ARG A 329 29.67 -24.49 -6.34
C ARG A 329 30.35 -25.83 -6.04
N ASP A 330 31.66 -25.83 -5.83
CA ASP A 330 32.44 -27.05 -5.53
C ASP A 330 32.28 -27.46 -4.06
N ILE A 331 31.23 -28.23 -3.78
CA ILE A 331 30.86 -28.66 -2.43
C ILE A 331 31.07 -30.17 -2.32
N PRO A 332 31.80 -30.66 -1.29
CA PRO A 332 32.09 -32.08 -1.16
C PRO A 332 30.82 -32.91 -0.90
N ASN A 333 30.79 -34.14 -1.42
CA ASN A 333 29.76 -35.16 -1.17
C ASN A 333 28.35 -34.82 -1.68
N LEU A 334 28.21 -33.91 -2.65
CA LEU A 334 26.93 -33.60 -3.28
C LEU A 334 26.89 -34.07 -4.73
N GLY A 335 25.74 -34.60 -5.15
CA GLY A 335 25.49 -34.98 -6.53
C GLY A 335 25.11 -33.79 -7.42
N ASP A 336 25.27 -33.96 -8.73
CA ASP A 336 24.98 -32.92 -9.74
C ASP A 336 23.52 -32.42 -9.71
N GLU A 337 22.57 -33.25 -9.25
CA GLU A 337 21.17 -32.84 -9.12
C GLU A 337 20.97 -31.70 -8.12
N SER A 338 21.65 -31.74 -6.98
CA SER A 338 21.57 -30.68 -5.96
C SER A 338 22.28 -29.40 -6.39
N LEU A 339 23.26 -29.50 -7.30
CA LEU A 339 24.04 -28.37 -7.82
C LEU A 339 23.41 -27.74 -9.08
N LYS A 340 22.36 -28.35 -9.65
CA LYS A 340 21.73 -27.92 -10.91
C LYS A 340 21.25 -26.47 -10.90
N ASN A 341 20.76 -25.99 -9.77
CA ASN A 341 20.22 -24.64 -9.63
C ASN A 341 21.28 -23.59 -9.25
N LEU A 342 22.49 -24.02 -8.89
CA LEU A 342 23.60 -23.14 -8.55
C LEU A 342 24.37 -22.72 -9.79
N ASP A 343 24.77 -21.46 -9.84
CA ASP A 343 25.66 -20.95 -10.86
C ASP A 343 27.14 -21.31 -10.58
N GLU A 344 28.05 -20.83 -11.43
CA GLU A 344 29.49 -21.03 -11.27
C GLU A 344 30.04 -20.43 -9.97
N SER A 345 29.39 -19.42 -9.40
CA SER A 345 29.77 -18.78 -8.14
C SER A 345 29.17 -19.48 -6.90
N GLY A 346 28.39 -20.55 -7.07
CA GLY A 346 27.71 -21.24 -5.97
C GLY A 346 26.47 -20.52 -5.43
N ILE A 347 25.86 -19.60 -6.18
CA ILE A 347 24.65 -18.87 -5.80
C ILE A 347 23.48 -19.34 -6.68
N ILE A 348 22.33 -19.60 -6.07
CA ILE A 348 21.15 -20.01 -6.81
C ILE A 348 20.72 -19.01 -7.88
N ARG A 349 20.22 -19.49 -9.02
CA ARG A 349 19.67 -18.65 -10.10
C ARG A 349 18.36 -17.97 -9.68
N ILE A 350 18.16 -16.74 -10.14
CA ILE A 350 16.89 -16.02 -9.97
C ILE A 350 15.82 -16.72 -10.80
N GLY A 351 14.62 -16.89 -10.24
CA GLY A 351 13.51 -17.62 -10.84
C GLY A 351 13.54 -19.14 -10.62
N ALA A 352 14.49 -19.67 -9.85
CA ALA A 352 14.46 -21.07 -9.44
C ALA A 352 13.33 -21.33 -8.45
N GLU A 353 12.53 -22.36 -8.70
CA GLU A 353 11.66 -22.98 -7.71
C GLU A 353 12.50 -23.85 -6.79
N VAL A 354 12.33 -23.65 -5.48
CA VAL A 354 13.08 -24.37 -4.46
C VAL A 354 12.14 -25.02 -3.45
N LYS A 355 12.59 -26.14 -2.91
CA LYS A 355 11.93 -26.89 -1.84
C LYS A 355 12.85 -27.01 -0.64
N ALA A 356 12.27 -27.41 0.48
CA ALA A 356 13.01 -27.74 1.69
C ALA A 356 14.22 -28.65 1.39
N GLY A 357 15.41 -28.24 1.85
CA GLY A 357 16.67 -28.98 1.66
C GLY A 357 17.50 -28.54 0.45
N ASP A 358 16.93 -27.81 -0.51
CA ASP A 358 17.66 -27.27 -1.65
C ASP A 358 18.70 -26.23 -1.22
N ILE A 359 19.82 -26.17 -1.94
CA ILE A 359 20.93 -25.27 -1.63
C ILE A 359 20.68 -23.92 -2.30
N LEU A 360 20.63 -22.87 -1.46
CA LEU A 360 20.48 -21.49 -1.89
C LEU A 360 21.85 -20.84 -2.17
N VAL A 361 22.82 -21.09 -1.29
CA VAL A 361 24.21 -20.61 -1.46
C VAL A 361 25.15 -21.70 -0.99
N GLY A 362 26.03 -22.15 -1.89
CA GLY A 362 27.14 -23.03 -1.61
C GLY A 362 28.21 -22.34 -0.78
N LYS A 363 28.57 -22.91 0.37
CA LYS A 363 29.67 -22.41 1.19
C LYS A 363 30.51 -23.56 1.72
N VAL A 364 31.82 -23.39 1.61
CA VAL A 364 32.81 -24.32 2.13
C VAL A 364 33.63 -23.65 3.22
N THR A 365 33.80 -24.35 4.33
CA THR A 365 34.63 -23.90 5.45
C THR A 365 35.86 -24.81 5.53
N PRO A 366 37.08 -24.24 5.56
CA PRO A 366 38.30 -25.01 5.79
C PRO A 366 38.20 -25.80 7.10
N LYS A 367 38.47 -27.10 7.04
CA LYS A 367 38.45 -28.00 8.19
C LYS A 367 39.90 -28.30 8.59
N GLY A 368 40.19 -28.24 9.89
CA GLY A 368 41.47 -28.73 10.40
C GLY A 368 41.60 -30.26 10.24
N GLU A 369 42.83 -30.76 10.24
CA GLU A 369 43.08 -32.21 10.23
C GLU A 369 42.34 -32.86 11.41
N THR A 370 41.43 -33.78 11.07
CA THR A 370 40.72 -34.60 12.05
C THR A 370 41.43 -35.94 12.14
N GLN A 371 41.78 -36.38 13.35
CA GLN A 371 42.30 -37.73 13.55
C GLN A 371 41.17 -38.72 13.27
N LEU A 372 41.23 -39.35 12.10
CA LEU A 372 40.29 -40.39 11.68
C LEU A 372 40.50 -41.66 12.51
N SER A 373 39.41 -42.36 12.79
CA SER A 373 39.50 -43.68 13.42
C SER A 373 40.18 -44.70 12.48
N PRO A 374 40.76 -45.80 13.00
CA PRO A 374 41.32 -46.86 12.16
C PRO A 374 40.34 -47.40 11.11
N GLU A 375 39.05 -47.48 11.44
CA GLU A 375 37.96 -47.92 10.55
C GLU A 375 37.73 -46.92 9.41
N GLU A 376 37.69 -45.62 9.70
CA GLU A 376 37.54 -44.57 8.68
C GLU A 376 38.78 -44.50 7.77
N LYS A 377 39.99 -44.70 8.33
CA LYS A 377 41.22 -44.82 7.55
C LYS A 377 41.18 -46.02 6.61
N LEU A 378 40.69 -47.16 7.09
CA LEU A 378 40.54 -48.36 6.27
C LEU A 378 39.51 -48.14 5.15
N LEU A 379 38.34 -47.58 5.46
CA LEU A 379 37.32 -47.25 4.46
C LEU A 379 37.87 -46.33 3.37
N ARG A 380 38.61 -45.28 3.74
CA ARG A 380 39.25 -44.39 2.74
C ARG A 380 40.32 -45.09 1.91
N ALA A 381 41.09 -45.98 2.51
CA ALA A 381 42.08 -46.78 1.78
C ALA A 381 41.41 -47.73 0.77
N ILE A 382 40.23 -48.25 1.08
CA ILE A 382 39.44 -49.12 0.19
C ILE A 382 38.79 -48.33 -0.94
N PHE A 383 38.14 -47.20 -0.65
CA PHE A 383 37.37 -46.43 -1.64
C PHE A 383 38.20 -45.36 -2.38
N GLY A 384 39.44 -45.10 -1.96
CA GLY A 384 40.29 -44.07 -2.56
C GLY A 384 39.77 -42.64 -2.39
N GLU A 385 38.79 -42.43 -1.50
CA GLU A 385 38.23 -41.10 -1.23
C GLU A 385 39.27 -40.23 -0.55
N LYS A 386 39.70 -39.16 -1.25
CA LYS A 386 40.56 -38.13 -0.67
C LYS A 386 39.80 -37.45 0.47
N ALA A 387 40.50 -37.17 1.56
CA ALA A 387 39.96 -36.32 2.62
C ALA A 387 39.54 -34.98 2.00
N GLY A 388 38.26 -34.63 2.08
CA GLY A 388 37.86 -33.25 1.85
C GLY A 388 38.44 -32.39 2.99
N ASP A 389 39.40 -31.52 2.67
CA ASP A 389 39.95 -30.52 3.60
C ASP A 389 38.93 -29.40 3.92
N VAL A 390 37.75 -29.49 3.32
CA VAL A 390 36.65 -28.53 3.44
C VAL A 390 35.38 -29.22 3.93
N LYS A 391 34.58 -28.48 4.71
CA LYS A 391 33.26 -28.89 5.20
C LYS A 391 32.16 -28.10 4.51
N ASP A 392 31.07 -28.76 4.14
CA ASP A 392 29.84 -28.11 3.70
C ASP A 392 29.21 -27.29 4.85
N SER A 393 29.11 -25.98 4.63
CA SER A 393 28.44 -25.01 5.50
C SER A 393 27.46 -24.13 4.72
N SER A 394 26.91 -24.70 3.64
CA SER A 394 26.00 -24.06 2.70
C SER A 394 24.66 -23.67 3.33
N LEU A 395 24.06 -22.62 2.77
CA LEU A 395 22.70 -22.20 3.12
C LEU A 395 21.69 -23.07 2.37
N ARG A 396 20.78 -23.70 3.12
CA ARG A 396 19.70 -24.54 2.59
C ARG A 396 18.34 -23.97 2.95
N VAL A 397 17.33 -24.26 2.13
CA VAL A 397 15.94 -23.90 2.42
C VAL A 397 15.47 -24.67 3.66
N PRO A 398 14.91 -24.00 4.69
CA PRO A 398 14.41 -24.68 5.88
C PRO A 398 13.22 -25.61 5.56
N PRO A 399 12.95 -26.61 6.42
CA PRO A 399 11.79 -27.49 6.25
C PRO A 399 10.47 -26.71 6.28
N GLY A 400 9.54 -27.08 5.40
CA GLY A 400 8.21 -26.48 5.31
C GLY A 400 8.12 -25.18 4.49
N ILE A 401 9.23 -24.72 3.91
CA ILE A 401 9.26 -23.57 3.02
C ILE A 401 9.49 -24.04 1.58
N GLU A 402 8.62 -23.58 0.69
CA GLU A 402 8.74 -23.75 -0.76
C GLU A 402 8.40 -22.44 -1.46
N GLY A 403 9.12 -22.12 -2.53
CA GLY A 403 8.92 -20.83 -3.18
C GLY A 403 9.84 -20.59 -4.36
N VAL A 404 9.79 -19.36 -4.87
CA VAL A 404 10.58 -18.92 -6.02
C VAL A 404 11.61 -17.89 -5.57
N VAL A 405 12.86 -18.06 -5.97
CA VAL A 405 13.91 -17.06 -5.73
C VAL A 405 13.62 -15.82 -6.57
N ILE A 406 13.36 -14.69 -5.92
CA ILE A 406 13.03 -13.43 -6.61
C ILE A 406 14.25 -12.53 -6.81
N GLU A 407 15.17 -12.53 -5.85
CA GLU A 407 16.29 -11.61 -5.84
C GLU A 407 17.46 -12.21 -5.05
N ALA A 408 18.68 -12.00 -5.54
CA ALA A 408 19.91 -12.39 -4.84
C ALA A 408 20.85 -11.19 -4.81
N LYS A 409 21.16 -10.68 -3.61
CA LYS A 409 22.09 -9.57 -3.38
C LYS A 409 23.41 -10.10 -2.85
N VAL A 410 24.50 -9.59 -3.41
CA VAL A 410 25.85 -9.98 -3.01
C VAL A 410 26.58 -8.74 -2.54
N PHE A 411 26.98 -8.74 -1.27
CA PHE A 411 27.75 -7.68 -0.66
C PHE A 411 29.19 -8.15 -0.48
N SER A 412 30.13 -7.36 -0.97
CA SER A 412 31.56 -7.69 -0.94
C SER A 412 32.33 -6.59 -0.24
N ARG A 413 33.22 -6.98 0.69
CA ARG A 413 34.06 -6.05 1.42
C ARG A 413 35.01 -5.30 0.47
N LYS A 414 35.25 -4.02 0.74
CA LYS A 414 36.26 -3.21 0.03
C LYS A 414 37.64 -3.90 0.06
N GLY A 415 38.22 -4.14 -1.11
CA GLY A 415 39.56 -4.73 -1.28
C GLY A 415 39.57 -6.23 -1.62
N VAL A 416 38.43 -6.91 -1.60
CA VAL A 416 38.30 -8.30 -2.08
C VAL A 416 37.95 -8.28 -3.57
N GLU A 417 38.58 -9.15 -4.37
CA GLU A 417 38.22 -9.30 -5.78
C GLU A 417 36.75 -9.74 -5.92
N ARG A 418 36.05 -9.08 -6.86
CA ARG A 418 34.63 -9.36 -7.13
C ARG A 418 34.50 -10.54 -8.07
N ASP A 419 33.63 -11.46 -7.72
CA ASP A 419 33.29 -12.62 -8.54
C ASP A 419 32.57 -12.19 -9.83
N ALA A 420 32.58 -13.08 -10.84
CA ALA A 420 31.93 -12.83 -12.12
C ALA A 420 30.45 -12.44 -11.98
N ARG A 421 29.71 -13.09 -11.06
CA ARG A 421 28.31 -12.75 -10.79
C ARG A 421 28.14 -11.39 -10.14
N SER A 422 29.00 -11.00 -9.20
CA SER A 422 28.92 -9.68 -8.58
C SER A 422 29.11 -8.58 -9.62
N LYS A 423 30.06 -8.76 -10.57
CA LYS A 423 30.26 -7.83 -11.68
C LYS A 423 29.04 -7.77 -12.61
N ALA A 424 28.46 -8.92 -12.97
CA ALA A 424 27.28 -8.98 -13.82
C ALA A 424 26.06 -8.27 -13.20
N ILE A 425 25.81 -8.48 -11.91
CA ILE A 425 24.71 -7.82 -11.17
C ILE A 425 24.93 -6.30 -11.15
N GLU A 426 26.15 -5.85 -10.85
CA GLU A 426 26.49 -4.42 -10.84
C GLU A 426 26.32 -3.78 -12.22
N GLU A 427 26.75 -4.44 -13.28
CA GLU A 427 26.61 -3.96 -14.66
C GLU A 427 25.14 -3.83 -15.07
N GLU A 428 24.31 -4.83 -14.73
CA GLU A 428 22.87 -4.79 -15.00
C GLU A 428 22.19 -3.64 -14.23
N GLU A 429 22.56 -3.46 -12.97
CA GLU A 429 22.00 -2.41 -12.11
C GLU A 429 22.43 -1.01 -12.57
N VAL A 430 23.68 -0.84 -13.00
CA VAL A 430 24.18 0.39 -13.63
C VAL A 430 23.44 0.66 -14.95
N ALA A 431 23.24 -0.35 -15.79
CA ALA A 431 22.49 -0.21 -17.04
C ALA A 431 21.05 0.24 -16.79
N ARG A 432 20.39 -0.31 -15.76
CA ARG A 432 19.05 0.08 -15.32
C ARG A 432 19.00 1.54 -14.86
N ILE A 433 19.97 1.95 -14.04
CA ILE A 433 20.12 3.34 -13.56
C ILE A 433 20.34 4.31 -14.74
N MET A 434 21.17 3.93 -15.73
CA MET A 434 21.40 4.74 -16.93
C MET A 434 20.16 4.84 -17.82
N LYS A 435 19.37 3.77 -17.92
CA LYS A 435 18.09 3.80 -18.64
C LYS A 435 17.10 4.77 -17.98
N ASP A 436 16.94 4.69 -16.65
CA ASP A 436 16.10 5.61 -15.88
C ASP A 436 16.54 7.07 -16.08
N GLN A 437 17.86 7.33 -16.04
CA GLN A 437 18.43 8.66 -16.30
C GLN A 437 18.06 9.17 -17.70
N ASN A 438 18.23 8.35 -18.73
CA ASN A 438 17.95 8.73 -20.11
C ASN A 438 16.46 9.03 -20.30
N ASP A 439 15.58 8.23 -19.71
CA ASP A 439 14.13 8.43 -19.78
C ASP A 439 13.72 9.75 -19.12
N GLU A 440 14.26 10.08 -17.93
CA GLU A 440 14.02 11.38 -17.28
C GLU A 440 14.49 12.56 -18.14
N ILE A 441 15.68 12.46 -18.75
CA ILE A 441 16.20 13.49 -19.66
C ILE A 441 15.31 13.62 -20.90
N GLN A 442 14.81 12.51 -21.46
CA GLN A 442 13.93 12.53 -22.62
C GLN A 442 12.58 13.20 -22.29
N ILE A 443 12.01 12.94 -21.12
CA ILE A 443 10.77 13.58 -20.67
C ILE A 443 10.99 15.09 -20.55
N LEU A 444 12.06 15.51 -19.87
CA LEU A 444 12.42 16.92 -19.71
C LEU A 444 12.67 17.59 -21.07
N HIS A 445 13.33 16.89 -21.99
CA HIS A 445 13.60 17.36 -23.35
C HIS A 445 12.32 17.59 -24.16
N ARG A 446 11.33 16.68 -24.08
CA ARG A 446 10.02 16.86 -24.71
C ARG A 446 9.28 18.08 -24.15
N GLU A 447 9.30 18.27 -22.83
CA GLU A 447 8.65 19.42 -22.19
C GLU A 447 9.32 20.74 -22.62
N ALA A 448 10.64 20.81 -22.58
CA ALA A 448 11.39 21.97 -23.03
C ALA A 448 11.09 22.30 -24.50
N LEU A 449 11.06 21.29 -25.37
CA LEU A 449 10.64 21.45 -26.76
C LEU A 449 9.21 21.94 -26.90
N GLN A 450 8.27 21.49 -26.07
CA GLN A 450 6.87 21.94 -26.13
C GLN A 450 6.72 23.40 -25.70
N ARG A 451 7.41 23.83 -24.63
CA ARG A 451 7.45 25.24 -24.21
C ARG A 451 8.13 26.11 -25.27
N LEU A 452 9.23 25.64 -25.85
CA LEU A 452 9.90 26.31 -26.98
C LEU A 452 8.98 26.40 -28.20
N LYS A 453 8.23 25.33 -28.52
CA LYS A 453 7.24 25.34 -29.62
C LYS A 453 6.19 26.43 -29.40
N ALA A 454 5.61 26.54 -28.21
CA ALA A 454 4.62 27.56 -27.89
C ALA A 454 5.15 29.00 -28.08
N LEU A 455 6.44 29.23 -27.83
CA LEU A 455 7.04 30.56 -27.92
C LEU A 455 7.60 30.92 -29.30
N VAL A 456 8.08 29.92 -30.06
CA VAL A 456 8.93 30.11 -31.25
C VAL A 456 8.21 29.79 -32.56
N VAL A 457 7.20 28.92 -32.55
CA VAL A 457 6.48 28.52 -33.78
C VAL A 457 5.77 29.72 -34.40
N GLY A 458 6.03 29.96 -35.69
CA GLY A 458 5.44 31.07 -36.45
C GLY A 458 6.22 32.39 -36.42
N LYS A 459 7.32 32.48 -35.64
CA LYS A 459 8.18 33.67 -35.59
C LYS A 459 9.40 33.53 -36.53
N LEU A 460 9.96 34.67 -36.95
CA LEU A 460 11.10 34.75 -37.87
C LEU A 460 12.42 34.65 -37.09
N SER A 461 13.29 33.72 -37.51
CA SER A 461 14.64 33.55 -36.96
C SER A 461 15.53 34.76 -37.30
N SER A 462 16.25 35.33 -36.34
CA SER A 462 17.23 36.39 -36.60
C SER A 462 18.63 35.87 -36.97
N ASN A 463 18.91 34.59 -36.69
CA ASN A 463 20.20 33.94 -36.94
C ASN A 463 20.08 32.77 -37.92
N THR A 464 21.19 32.47 -38.60
CA THR A 464 21.34 31.27 -39.45
C THR A 464 21.97 30.16 -38.60
N ILE A 465 21.27 29.04 -38.45
CA ILE A 465 21.76 27.88 -37.66
C ILE A 465 22.23 26.79 -38.63
N LYS A 466 23.51 26.43 -38.58
CA LYS A 466 24.15 25.36 -39.37
C LYS A 466 24.32 24.08 -38.55
N GLU A 467 24.67 22.95 -39.16
CA GLU A 467 25.05 21.69 -38.48
C GLU A 467 26.55 21.68 -38.04
N ASP A 468 26.94 20.88 -37.03
CA ASP A 468 28.33 20.90 -36.49
C ASP A 468 29.34 20.16 -37.38
N ARG A 469 28.85 19.22 -38.22
CA ARG A 469 29.66 18.43 -39.16
C ARG A 469 29.01 18.42 -40.55
N GLY A 470 28.71 19.61 -41.07
CA GLY A 470 28.19 19.79 -42.43
C GLY A 470 27.74 21.23 -42.69
N ASP A 471 27.86 21.69 -43.94
CA ASP A 471 27.46 23.03 -44.37
C ASP A 471 25.92 23.18 -44.53
N LYS A 472 25.16 22.22 -44.00
CA LYS A 472 23.71 22.17 -44.11
C LYS A 472 23.08 23.18 -43.16
N VAL A 473 22.38 24.17 -43.73
CA VAL A 473 21.63 25.19 -42.99
C VAL A 473 20.33 24.54 -42.48
N LEU A 474 20.17 24.48 -41.15
CA LEU A 474 18.98 23.93 -40.50
C LEU A 474 17.85 24.97 -40.45
N ILE A 475 18.18 26.24 -40.19
CA ILE A 475 17.23 27.37 -40.19
C ILE A 475 17.96 28.59 -40.80
N ALA A 476 17.40 29.19 -41.84
CA ALA A 476 17.95 30.41 -42.44
C ALA A 476 17.48 31.68 -41.72
N ARG A 477 18.32 32.74 -41.77
CA ARG A 477 17.95 34.07 -41.26
C ARG A 477 16.71 34.61 -41.99
N GLY A 478 15.68 35.00 -41.23
CA GLY A 478 14.40 35.47 -41.76
C GLY A 478 13.41 34.36 -42.13
N GLU A 479 13.73 33.08 -41.87
CA GLU A 479 12.82 31.97 -42.14
C GLU A 479 11.84 31.76 -40.98
N LYS A 480 10.59 31.38 -41.29
CA LYS A 480 9.60 30.98 -40.28
C LYS A 480 10.01 29.65 -39.66
N ILE A 481 10.08 29.61 -38.34
CA ILE A 481 10.45 28.40 -37.62
C ILE A 481 9.27 27.42 -37.62
N SER A 482 9.45 26.29 -38.29
CA SER A 482 8.45 25.21 -38.42
C SER A 482 8.64 24.11 -37.36
N MET A 483 7.54 23.44 -37.00
CA MET A 483 7.49 22.37 -35.98
C MET A 483 8.49 21.23 -36.24
N GLU A 484 8.69 20.87 -37.50
CA GLU A 484 9.59 19.78 -37.90
C GLU A 484 11.07 20.17 -37.76
N LYS A 485 11.43 21.40 -38.14
CA LYS A 485 12.82 21.90 -38.06
C LYS A 485 13.28 22.08 -36.61
N LEU A 486 12.38 22.52 -35.72
CA LEU A 486 12.70 22.67 -34.30
C LEU A 486 12.95 21.33 -33.60
N THR A 487 12.19 20.28 -33.99
CA THR A 487 12.31 18.95 -33.37
C THR A 487 13.59 18.23 -33.79
N LYS A 488 14.12 18.52 -34.98
CA LYS A 488 15.41 17.97 -35.49
C LYS A 488 16.64 18.75 -35.00
N LEU A 489 16.46 19.87 -34.30
CA LEU A 489 17.57 20.74 -33.90
C LEU A 489 18.27 20.19 -32.64
N PRO A 490 19.61 19.99 -32.67
CA PRO A 490 20.34 19.52 -31.49
C PRO A 490 20.26 20.52 -30.34
N VAL A 491 20.11 20.01 -29.12
CA VAL A 491 20.00 20.79 -27.86
C VAL A 491 21.12 21.82 -27.69
N LYS A 492 22.34 21.50 -28.13
CA LYS A 492 23.49 22.42 -28.08
C LYS A 492 23.24 23.73 -28.84
N LYS A 493 22.43 23.68 -29.90
CA LYS A 493 22.11 24.79 -30.80
C LYS A 493 20.87 25.57 -30.40
N TRP A 494 20.22 25.20 -29.29
CA TRP A 494 19.12 26.00 -28.74
C TRP A 494 19.61 27.38 -28.29
N LYS A 495 20.86 27.51 -27.87
CA LYS A 495 21.50 28.80 -27.53
C LYS A 495 21.56 29.78 -28.71
N ASP A 496 21.59 29.27 -29.94
CA ASP A 496 21.71 30.07 -31.16
C ASP A 496 20.34 30.53 -31.70
N LEU A 497 19.23 30.06 -31.10
CA LEU A 497 17.88 30.47 -31.45
C LEU A 497 17.64 31.91 -30.99
N ALA A 498 17.64 32.84 -31.94
CA ALA A 498 17.27 34.23 -31.69
C ALA A 498 16.03 34.59 -32.53
N VAL A 499 15.10 35.35 -31.92
CA VAL A 499 13.82 35.75 -32.54
C VAL A 499 13.80 37.26 -32.76
N SER A 500 13.24 37.69 -33.89
CA SER A 500 13.32 39.08 -34.38
C SER A 500 12.45 40.14 -33.66
N LYS A 501 11.54 39.79 -32.74
CA LYS A 501 10.69 40.76 -32.01
C LYS A 501 10.50 40.38 -30.53
N GLY A 502 10.81 41.33 -29.63
CA GLY A 502 10.53 41.32 -28.19
C GLY A 502 11.75 41.01 -27.29
N LYS A 503 12.19 41.98 -26.49
CA LYS A 503 13.29 41.83 -25.51
C LYS A 503 12.94 40.78 -24.44
N ASP A 504 11.69 40.80 -23.97
CA ASP A 504 11.11 39.88 -22.98
C ASP A 504 11.04 38.42 -23.47
N LEU A 505 10.85 38.23 -24.77
CA LEU A 505 10.82 36.90 -25.40
C LEU A 505 12.20 36.25 -25.47
N LYS A 506 13.25 37.06 -25.66
CA LYS A 506 14.63 36.58 -25.66
C LYS A 506 15.06 36.15 -24.26
N GLU A 507 14.73 36.94 -23.25
CA GLU A 507 15.01 36.63 -21.85
C GLU A 507 14.26 35.37 -21.38
N SER A 508 13.00 35.21 -21.79
CA SER A 508 12.22 33.99 -21.52
C SER A 508 12.82 32.74 -22.18
N LEU A 509 13.38 32.87 -23.39
CA LEU A 509 14.00 31.77 -24.13
C LEU A 509 15.35 31.37 -23.51
N GLU A 510 16.18 32.35 -23.15
CA GLU A 510 17.43 32.12 -22.41
C GLU A 510 17.17 31.50 -21.04
N GLY A 511 16.12 31.93 -20.33
CA GLY A 511 15.67 31.34 -19.07
C GLY A 511 15.32 29.85 -19.21
N ILE A 512 14.51 29.49 -20.22
CA ILE A 512 14.13 28.09 -20.48
C ILE A 512 15.35 27.22 -20.76
N ILE A 513 16.31 27.71 -21.55
CA ILE A 513 17.53 26.96 -21.88
C ILE A 513 18.42 26.80 -20.65
N ARG A 514 18.55 27.84 -19.82
CA ARG A 514 19.31 27.79 -18.58
C ARG A 514 18.72 26.77 -17.61
N ASP A 515 17.41 26.83 -17.37
CA ASP A 515 16.71 25.91 -16.47
C ASP A 515 16.83 24.46 -16.96
N TYR A 516 16.74 24.23 -18.27
CA TYR A 516 16.94 22.90 -18.87
C TYR A 516 18.36 22.39 -18.60
N GLN A 517 19.39 23.22 -18.82
CA GLN A 517 20.78 22.83 -18.62
C GLN A 517 21.10 22.53 -17.15
N GLU A 518 20.57 23.34 -16.24
CA GLU A 518 20.70 23.16 -14.80
C GLU A 518 20.04 21.86 -14.33
N LYS A 519 18.80 21.59 -14.78
CA LYS A 519 18.12 20.34 -14.43
C LYS A 519 18.80 19.10 -15.00
N VAL A 520 19.27 19.15 -16.24
CA VAL A 520 20.03 18.02 -16.82
C VAL A 520 21.33 17.79 -16.05
N SER A 521 22.03 18.84 -15.61
CA SER A 521 23.25 18.67 -14.80
C SER A 521 22.93 18.08 -13.43
N LEU A 522 21.84 18.51 -12.79
CA LEU A 522 21.36 17.98 -11.51
C LEU A 522 20.99 16.50 -11.62
N ILE A 523 20.21 16.13 -12.65
CA ILE A 523 19.85 14.73 -12.93
C ILE A 523 21.14 13.93 -13.12
N LYS A 524 22.07 14.38 -13.98
CA LYS A 524 23.35 13.69 -14.17
C LYS A 524 24.12 13.50 -12.86
N GLY A 525 24.27 14.55 -12.06
CA GLY A 525 24.97 14.48 -10.78
C GLY A 525 24.32 13.51 -9.77
N THR A 526 22.98 13.50 -9.67
CA THR A 526 22.28 12.57 -8.76
C THR A 526 22.47 11.11 -9.18
N PHE A 527 22.37 10.82 -10.48
CA PHE A 527 22.54 9.47 -11.02
C PHE A 527 24.01 9.02 -11.00
N GLU A 528 24.97 9.90 -11.27
CA GLU A 528 26.40 9.65 -11.06
C GLU A 528 26.69 9.31 -9.59
N GLY A 529 26.07 10.04 -8.66
CA GLY A 529 26.13 9.73 -7.24
C GLY A 529 25.56 8.35 -6.88
N LYS A 530 24.46 7.92 -7.51
CA LYS A 530 23.90 6.56 -7.33
C LYS A 530 24.87 5.50 -7.84
N VAL A 531 25.43 5.68 -9.03
CA VAL A 531 26.43 4.76 -9.62
C VAL A 531 27.70 4.71 -8.77
N ALA A 532 28.17 5.85 -8.27
CA ALA A 532 29.35 5.93 -7.41
C ALA A 532 29.13 5.19 -6.08
N LYS A 533 27.94 5.31 -5.48
CA LYS A 533 27.57 4.55 -4.28
C LYS A 533 27.54 3.05 -4.52
N LEU A 534 27.01 2.62 -5.66
CA LEU A 534 26.96 1.20 -6.05
C LEU A 534 28.36 0.63 -6.29
N LYS A 535 29.25 1.41 -6.91
CA LYS A 535 30.66 1.02 -7.08
C LYS A 535 31.45 1.03 -5.78
N LYS A 536 31.09 1.90 -4.82
CA LYS A 536 31.72 1.97 -3.51
C LYS A 536 31.33 0.71 -2.72
N GLY A 537 32.28 -0.24 -2.59
CA GLY A 537 32.03 -1.51 -1.90
C GLY A 537 31.46 -1.35 -0.50
N ASP A 538 30.84 -2.41 0.00
CA ASP A 538 30.02 -2.35 1.21
C ASP A 538 30.85 -2.39 2.49
N GLU A 539 30.30 -1.77 3.53
CA GLU A 539 30.85 -1.82 4.88
C GLU A 539 30.30 -3.03 5.63
N LEU A 540 31.06 -4.13 5.55
CA LEU A 540 30.72 -5.39 6.22
C LEU A 540 31.33 -5.47 7.62
N PRO A 541 30.68 -6.19 8.57
CA PRO A 541 31.20 -6.41 9.92
C PRO A 541 32.64 -6.95 9.94
N PRO A 542 33.42 -6.71 11.01
CA PRO A 542 34.78 -7.21 11.12
C PRO A 542 34.83 -8.73 10.97
N GLY A 543 35.78 -9.22 10.15
CA GLY A 543 35.94 -10.64 9.84
C GLY A 543 34.99 -11.18 8.76
N VAL A 544 34.04 -10.38 8.27
CA VAL A 544 33.17 -10.75 7.14
C VAL A 544 33.82 -10.33 5.84
N VAL A 545 34.02 -11.31 4.95
CA VAL A 545 34.57 -11.10 3.61
C VAL A 545 33.46 -10.78 2.63
N LYS A 546 32.42 -11.63 2.64
CA LYS A 546 31.30 -11.60 1.69
C LYS A 546 30.01 -11.99 2.39
N MET A 547 28.91 -11.35 1.99
CA MET A 547 27.57 -11.65 2.48
C MET A 547 26.64 -11.80 1.28
N VAL A 548 25.85 -12.87 1.26
CA VAL A 548 24.86 -13.12 0.22
C VAL A 548 23.49 -13.13 0.88
N LYS A 549 22.56 -12.34 0.36
CA LYS A 549 21.16 -12.30 0.77
C LYS A 549 20.29 -12.82 -0.36
N ILE A 550 19.43 -13.77 -0.06
CA ILE A 550 18.48 -14.35 -1.01
C ILE A 550 17.09 -14.05 -0.52
N TYR A 551 16.27 -13.53 -1.43
CA TYR A 551 14.87 -13.28 -1.20
C TYR A 551 14.07 -14.38 -1.88
N LEU A 552 13.27 -15.08 -1.08
CA LEU A 552 12.39 -16.15 -1.52
C LEU A 552 10.95 -15.66 -1.42
N ALA A 553 10.22 -15.68 -2.54
CA ALA A 553 8.79 -15.47 -2.54
C ALA A 553 8.05 -16.79 -2.33
N VAL A 554 7.34 -16.88 -1.22
CA VAL A 554 6.53 -18.02 -0.81
C VAL A 554 5.06 -17.65 -1.00
N LYS A 555 4.33 -18.42 -1.79
CA LYS A 555 2.87 -18.31 -1.87
C LYS A 555 2.26 -19.19 -0.79
N ARG A 556 1.52 -18.59 0.15
CA ARG A 556 0.79 -19.34 1.17
C ARG A 556 -0.69 -19.34 0.81
N LYS A 557 -1.21 -20.52 0.48
CA LYS A 557 -2.64 -20.75 0.26
C LYS A 557 -3.32 -21.00 1.61
N LEU A 558 -4.61 -20.72 1.66
CA LEU A 558 -5.44 -21.01 2.83
C LEU A 558 -5.42 -22.52 3.12
N ALA A 559 -5.14 -22.87 4.38
CA ALA A 559 -5.06 -24.23 4.86
C ALA A 559 -5.85 -24.44 6.16
N VAL A 560 -6.11 -25.70 6.48
CA VAL A 560 -6.69 -26.09 7.78
C VAL A 560 -5.72 -25.68 8.89
N GLY A 561 -6.25 -25.06 9.94
CA GLY A 561 -5.47 -24.48 11.03
C GLY A 561 -5.21 -22.98 10.88
N ASP A 562 -5.43 -22.39 9.70
CA ASP A 562 -5.33 -20.95 9.53
C ASP A 562 -6.43 -20.21 10.29
N LYS A 563 -6.09 -19.04 10.82
CA LYS A 563 -7.01 -18.18 11.56
C LYS A 563 -7.63 -17.15 10.62
N MET A 564 -8.95 -17.09 10.60
CA MET A 564 -9.72 -16.05 9.91
C MET A 564 -10.51 -15.23 10.93
N ALA A 565 -10.84 -13.99 10.57
CA ALA A 565 -11.65 -13.11 11.41
C ALA A 565 -12.45 -12.11 10.57
N GLY A 566 -13.61 -11.71 11.09
CA GLY A 566 -14.38 -10.57 10.59
C GLY A 566 -14.08 -9.29 11.38
N ARG A 567 -14.68 -8.18 10.94
CA ARG A 567 -14.49 -6.85 11.56
C ARG A 567 -15.19 -6.71 12.91
N HIS A 568 -16.18 -7.57 13.19
CA HIS A 568 -17.03 -7.55 14.38
C HIS A 568 -16.48 -8.41 15.55
N GLY A 569 -15.17 -8.66 15.57
CA GLY A 569 -14.52 -9.45 16.63
C GLY A 569 -14.86 -10.94 16.62
N ASN A 570 -15.52 -11.43 15.57
CA ASN A 570 -15.68 -12.85 15.28
C ASN A 570 -14.35 -13.39 14.72
N LYS A 571 -13.78 -14.38 15.40
CA LYS A 571 -12.56 -15.07 14.99
C LYS A 571 -12.84 -16.55 14.90
N GLY A 572 -12.09 -17.23 14.05
CA GLY A 572 -12.17 -18.67 13.98
C GLY A 572 -10.99 -19.31 13.29
N VAL A 573 -10.87 -20.62 13.46
CA VAL A 573 -9.84 -21.44 12.83
C VAL A 573 -10.49 -22.27 11.75
N VAL A 574 -9.89 -22.32 10.57
CA VAL A 574 -10.36 -23.19 9.49
C VAL A 574 -10.22 -24.64 9.93
N SER A 575 -11.35 -25.32 10.15
CA SER A 575 -11.36 -26.70 10.62
C SER A 575 -11.36 -27.69 9.47
N ARG A 576 -12.04 -27.35 8.37
CA ARG A 576 -12.14 -28.20 7.18
C ARG A 576 -12.39 -27.37 5.94
N ILE A 577 -11.81 -27.84 4.84
CA ILE A 577 -12.09 -27.37 3.48
C ILE A 577 -12.96 -28.43 2.81
N LEU A 578 -14.18 -28.08 2.38
CA LEU A 578 -15.12 -29.01 1.76
C LEU A 578 -15.18 -28.84 0.24
N PRO A 579 -15.33 -29.94 -0.52
CA PRO A 579 -15.68 -29.88 -1.93
C PRO A 579 -16.95 -29.07 -2.17
N ARG A 580 -17.09 -28.48 -3.36
CA ARG A 580 -18.19 -27.57 -3.69
C ARG A 580 -19.55 -28.27 -3.63
N GLU A 581 -19.59 -29.54 -4.00
CA GLU A 581 -20.77 -30.41 -3.98
C GLU A 581 -21.28 -30.72 -2.56
N ASP A 582 -20.40 -30.63 -1.55
CA ASP A 582 -20.75 -30.87 -0.14
C ASP A 582 -21.15 -29.57 0.58
N MET A 583 -21.01 -28.41 -0.07
CA MET A 583 -21.37 -27.12 0.50
C MET A 583 -22.88 -26.86 0.38
N PRO A 584 -23.51 -26.16 1.34
CA PRO A 584 -24.87 -25.66 1.18
C PRO A 584 -24.97 -24.80 -0.08
N TYR A 585 -26.09 -24.90 -0.80
CA TYR A 585 -26.32 -24.19 -2.05
C TYR A 585 -27.72 -23.60 -2.12
N PHE A 586 -27.86 -22.55 -2.92
CA PHE A 586 -29.13 -21.89 -3.21
C PHE A 586 -29.91 -22.64 -4.30
N ALA A 587 -31.19 -22.31 -4.48
CA ALA A 587 -32.05 -22.97 -5.48
C ALA A 587 -31.53 -22.84 -6.94
N ASP A 588 -30.68 -21.84 -7.22
CA ASP A 588 -30.01 -21.63 -8.51
C ASP A 588 -28.74 -22.49 -8.70
N GLY A 589 -28.36 -23.29 -7.69
CA GLY A 589 -27.15 -24.12 -7.68
C GLY A 589 -25.88 -23.38 -7.24
N THR A 590 -25.97 -22.10 -6.86
CA THR A 590 -24.82 -21.37 -6.31
C THR A 590 -24.49 -21.89 -4.92
N SER A 591 -23.27 -22.35 -4.69
CA SER A 591 -22.78 -22.80 -3.38
C SER A 591 -22.37 -21.61 -2.50
N VAL A 592 -22.49 -21.77 -1.18
CA VAL A 592 -21.98 -20.83 -0.18
C VAL A 592 -20.45 -20.95 -0.09
N ASP A 593 -19.76 -19.86 0.28
CA ASP A 593 -18.31 -19.82 0.39
C ASP A 593 -17.82 -20.28 1.77
N ILE A 594 -18.46 -19.79 2.83
CA ILE A 594 -18.10 -20.05 4.23
C ILE A 594 -19.34 -20.37 5.05
N VAL A 595 -19.24 -21.33 5.97
CA VAL A 595 -20.31 -21.61 6.95
C VAL A 595 -19.83 -21.24 8.36
N LEU A 596 -20.57 -20.34 9.01
CA LEU A 596 -20.31 -19.89 10.38
C LEU A 596 -21.36 -20.44 11.35
N ASN A 597 -20.95 -20.58 12.61
CA ASN A 597 -21.84 -21.05 13.67
C ASN A 597 -22.79 -19.92 14.14
N PRO A 598 -24.12 -20.10 14.05
CA PRO A 598 -25.08 -19.08 14.50
C PRO A 598 -25.03 -18.86 16.01
N LEU A 599 -24.65 -19.87 16.81
CA LEU A 599 -24.65 -19.78 18.28
C LEU A 599 -23.62 -18.79 18.83
N GLY A 600 -22.59 -18.47 18.04
CA GLY A 600 -21.56 -17.50 18.41
C GLY A 600 -22.04 -16.05 18.40
N VAL A 601 -23.16 -15.73 17.73
CA VAL A 601 -23.65 -14.35 17.59
C VAL A 601 -24.37 -13.88 18.86
N PRO A 602 -25.41 -14.59 19.39
CA PRO A 602 -26.15 -14.10 20.55
C PRO A 602 -25.31 -14.04 21.82
N SER A 603 -24.42 -15.03 22.01
CA SER A 603 -23.55 -15.12 23.20
C SER A 603 -22.50 -14.02 23.27
N ARG A 604 -22.12 -13.44 22.12
CA ARG A 604 -21.08 -12.40 22.02
C ARG A 604 -21.63 -11.01 21.76
N MET A 605 -22.93 -10.91 21.52
CA MET A 605 -23.63 -9.64 21.27
C MET A 605 -22.96 -8.78 20.19
N ASN A 606 -22.45 -9.41 19.13
CA ASN A 606 -21.94 -8.74 17.93
C ASN A 606 -22.90 -8.90 16.76
N VAL A 607 -24.05 -8.26 16.89
CA VAL A 607 -25.16 -8.33 15.94
C VAL A 607 -24.81 -7.61 14.63
N GLY A 608 -23.83 -6.69 14.67
CA GLY A 608 -23.35 -5.97 13.49
C GLY A 608 -22.98 -6.88 12.32
N GLN A 609 -22.38 -8.05 12.58
CA GLN A 609 -22.01 -9.01 11.51
C GLN A 609 -23.23 -9.57 10.74
N VAL A 610 -24.40 -9.69 11.40
CA VAL A 610 -25.63 -10.17 10.78
C VAL A 610 -26.24 -9.06 9.92
N LEU A 611 -26.20 -7.82 10.41
CA LEU A 611 -26.62 -6.63 9.64
C LEU A 611 -25.72 -6.43 8.42
N GLU A 612 -24.41 -6.58 8.57
CA GLU A 612 -23.43 -6.58 7.47
C GLU A 612 -23.78 -7.66 6.43
N THR A 613 -24.10 -8.88 6.89
CA THR A 613 -24.49 -9.98 5.99
C THR A 613 -25.79 -9.68 5.23
N HIS A 614 -26.82 -9.15 5.90
CA HIS A 614 -28.07 -8.79 5.25
C HIS A 614 -27.90 -7.68 4.22
N LEU A 615 -27.17 -6.61 4.58
CA LEU A 615 -26.92 -5.49 3.67
C LEU A 615 -26.02 -5.90 2.50
N GLY A 616 -25.00 -6.73 2.76
CA GLY A 616 -24.15 -7.31 1.72
C GLY A 616 -24.93 -8.18 0.75
N TRP A 617 -25.88 -8.98 1.23
CA TRP A 617 -26.78 -9.77 0.38
C TRP A 617 -27.69 -8.88 -0.48
N ALA A 618 -28.29 -7.84 0.12
CA ALA A 618 -29.11 -6.87 -0.61
C ALA A 618 -28.31 -6.15 -1.71
N SER A 619 -27.09 -5.71 -1.38
CA SER A 619 -26.15 -5.11 -2.33
C SER A 619 -25.81 -6.06 -3.48
N ARG A 620 -25.50 -7.32 -3.18
CA ARG A 620 -25.19 -8.34 -4.20
C ARG A 620 -26.36 -8.58 -5.15
N GLU A 621 -27.58 -8.69 -4.64
CA GLU A 621 -28.78 -8.90 -5.47
C GLU A 621 -29.12 -7.68 -6.32
N LEU A 622 -28.92 -6.46 -5.81
CA LEU A 622 -29.00 -5.25 -6.63
C LEU A 622 -27.93 -5.23 -7.71
N GLY A 623 -26.71 -5.64 -7.38
CA GLY A 623 -25.58 -5.77 -8.29
C GLY A 623 -25.81 -6.75 -9.41
N LYS A 624 -26.32 -7.95 -9.12
CA LYS A 624 -26.72 -8.93 -10.14
C LYS A 624 -27.74 -8.34 -11.11
N LYS A 625 -28.78 -7.66 -10.60
CA LYS A 625 -29.78 -7.01 -11.47
C LYS A 625 -29.15 -5.98 -12.40
N VAL A 626 -28.24 -5.15 -11.90
CA VAL A 626 -27.50 -4.20 -12.76
C VAL A 626 -26.61 -4.94 -13.75
N ALA A 627 -25.88 -5.97 -13.33
CA ALA A 627 -24.99 -6.75 -14.18
C ALA A 627 -25.75 -7.45 -15.32
N ASP A 628 -26.96 -7.94 -15.06
CA ASP A 628 -27.82 -8.57 -16.07
C ASP A 628 -28.32 -7.53 -17.09
N LEU A 629 -28.71 -6.34 -16.62
CA LEU A 629 -29.11 -5.23 -17.51
C LEU A 629 -27.95 -4.72 -18.37
N VAL A 630 -26.75 -4.66 -17.79
CA VAL A 630 -25.54 -4.16 -18.45
C VAL A 630 -24.97 -5.20 -19.43
N SER A 631 -25.29 -6.49 -19.26
CA SER A 631 -24.87 -7.56 -20.17
C SER A 631 -25.47 -7.44 -21.57
N ASP A 632 -26.61 -6.77 -21.69
CA ASP A 632 -27.31 -6.49 -22.94
C ASP A 632 -27.13 -5.02 -23.31
N LEU A 633 -26.40 -4.74 -24.39
CA LEU A 633 -26.14 -3.39 -24.88
C LEU A 633 -27.42 -2.58 -25.14
N GLN A 634 -28.54 -3.24 -25.44
CA GLN A 634 -29.82 -2.56 -25.66
C GLN A 634 -30.48 -2.06 -24.37
N ARG A 635 -30.05 -2.58 -23.21
CA ARG A 635 -30.64 -2.31 -21.88
C ARG A 635 -29.76 -1.44 -20.99
N VAL A 636 -28.66 -0.90 -21.52
CA VAL A 636 -27.75 0.01 -20.79
C VAL A 636 -28.50 1.26 -20.29
N ALA A 637 -29.46 1.78 -21.06
CA ALA A 637 -30.29 2.90 -20.62
C ALA A 637 -31.15 2.55 -19.39
N GLU A 638 -31.67 1.31 -19.31
CA GLU A 638 -32.40 0.81 -18.14
C GLU A 638 -31.46 0.65 -16.95
N ALA A 639 -30.25 0.14 -17.17
CA ALA A 639 -29.22 0.01 -16.14
C ALA A 639 -28.86 1.38 -15.52
N ARG A 640 -28.65 2.41 -16.35
CA ARG A 640 -28.40 3.79 -15.87
C ARG A 640 -29.54 4.32 -15.02
N LYS A 641 -30.79 4.08 -15.45
CA LYS A 641 -31.98 4.48 -14.67
C LYS A 641 -32.05 3.77 -13.33
N LEU A 642 -31.69 2.48 -13.30
CA LEU A 642 -31.63 1.71 -12.05
C LEU A 642 -30.51 2.22 -11.13
N LEU A 643 -29.31 2.48 -11.66
CA LEU A 643 -28.18 3.04 -10.91
C LEU A 643 -28.53 4.42 -10.30
N LYS A 644 -29.22 5.28 -11.05
CA LYS A 644 -29.74 6.57 -10.53
C LYS A 644 -30.70 6.37 -9.37
N LYS A 645 -31.58 5.38 -9.45
CA LYS A 645 -32.52 5.05 -8.38
C LYS A 645 -31.81 4.47 -7.15
N ILE A 646 -30.71 3.75 -7.33
CA ILE A 646 -29.97 3.13 -6.22
C ILE A 646 -29.19 4.18 -5.43
N TYR A 647 -28.43 5.05 -6.12
CA TYR A 647 -27.42 5.87 -5.43
C TYR A 647 -27.91 7.21 -4.90
N GLU A 648 -29.02 7.77 -5.40
CA GLU A 648 -29.61 9.08 -5.03
C GLU A 648 -28.62 10.27 -4.92
N SER A 649 -27.35 10.09 -5.34
CA SER A 649 -26.22 11.01 -5.15
C SER A 649 -25.78 11.59 -6.48
N LYS A 650 -25.77 12.92 -6.57
CA LYS A 650 -25.38 13.66 -7.79
C LYS A 650 -23.94 13.37 -8.24
N LYS A 651 -23.03 13.09 -7.30
CA LYS A 651 -21.63 12.79 -7.62
C LYS A 651 -21.52 11.45 -8.35
N ILE A 652 -22.17 10.42 -7.81
CA ILE A 652 -22.15 9.07 -8.38
C ILE A 652 -22.94 9.03 -9.68
N GLU A 653 -24.05 9.75 -9.76
CA GLU A 653 -24.82 9.94 -10.98
C GLU A 653 -23.95 10.53 -12.10
N SER A 654 -23.22 11.62 -11.81
CA SER A 654 -22.33 12.24 -12.80
C SER A 654 -21.18 11.32 -13.26
N TYR A 655 -20.70 10.43 -12.38
CA TYR A 655 -19.66 9.46 -12.73
C TYR A 655 -20.17 8.44 -13.73
N TYR A 656 -21.31 7.80 -13.44
CA TYR A 656 -21.87 6.80 -14.35
C TYR A 656 -22.35 7.43 -15.65
N GLU A 657 -22.90 8.65 -15.64
CA GLU A 657 -23.25 9.40 -16.85
C GLU A 657 -22.04 9.71 -17.75
N ALA A 658 -20.87 9.98 -17.18
CA ALA A 658 -19.66 10.27 -17.93
C ALA A 658 -19.09 9.04 -18.66
N ILE A 659 -19.44 7.82 -18.25
CA ILE A 659 -18.99 6.58 -18.89
C ILE A 659 -19.77 6.39 -20.20
N PRO A 660 -19.13 6.14 -21.35
CA PRO A 660 -19.82 5.81 -22.61
C PRO A 660 -20.65 4.52 -22.50
N ASP A 661 -21.67 4.32 -23.34
CA ASP A 661 -22.52 3.12 -23.29
C ASP A 661 -21.74 1.81 -23.50
N GLU A 662 -20.65 1.85 -24.27
CA GLU A 662 -19.71 0.73 -24.46
C GLU A 662 -18.85 0.44 -23.21
N GLY A 663 -18.73 1.41 -22.30
CA GLY A 663 -17.87 1.32 -21.11
C GLY A 663 -18.55 0.66 -19.91
N LEU A 664 -19.88 0.72 -19.78
CA LEU A 664 -20.61 0.09 -18.68
C LEU A 664 -20.50 -1.45 -18.67
N PRO A 665 -20.58 -2.15 -19.81
CA PRO A 665 -20.36 -3.60 -19.88
C PRO A 665 -19.03 -4.06 -19.28
N LEU A 666 -17.98 -3.22 -19.35
CA LEU A 666 -16.67 -3.54 -18.77
C LEU A 666 -16.67 -3.56 -17.22
N LEU A 667 -17.72 -3.04 -16.59
CA LEU A 667 -17.91 -3.03 -15.14
C LEU A 667 -18.84 -4.16 -14.67
N GLN A 668 -19.32 -5.02 -15.58
CA GLN A 668 -20.26 -6.11 -15.26
C GLN A 668 -19.76 -6.99 -14.12
N ASP A 669 -18.50 -7.41 -14.15
CA ASP A 669 -17.93 -8.29 -13.13
C ASP A 669 -17.85 -7.63 -11.75
N GLN A 670 -17.73 -6.31 -11.69
CA GLN A 670 -17.76 -5.57 -10.42
C GLN A 670 -19.17 -5.56 -9.86
N PHE A 671 -20.18 -5.29 -10.71
CA PHE A 671 -21.58 -5.34 -10.29
C PHE A 671 -22.01 -6.74 -9.85
N ARG A 672 -21.45 -7.82 -10.42
CA ARG A 672 -21.73 -9.20 -9.99
C ARG A 672 -21.28 -9.50 -8.57
N GLU A 673 -20.17 -8.91 -8.14
CA GLU A 673 -19.67 -9.05 -6.77
C GLU A 673 -20.53 -8.25 -5.78
N GLY A 674 -21.06 -7.11 -6.20
CA GLY A 674 -22.03 -6.31 -5.46
C GLY A 674 -21.98 -4.84 -5.85
N ILE A 675 -22.88 -4.05 -5.29
CA ILE A 675 -22.88 -2.59 -5.45
C ILE A 675 -22.41 -1.99 -4.12
N HIS A 676 -21.23 -1.39 -4.14
CA HIS A 676 -20.73 -0.58 -3.03
C HIS A 676 -21.56 0.69 -2.89
#